data_AF-A0A2A3EH93-F1
#
_entry.id   AF-A0A2A3EH93-F1
#
_cell.length_a   1.000
_cell.length_b   1.000
_cell.length_c   1.000
_cell.angle_alpha   90.00
_cell.angle_beta   90.00
_cell.angle_gamma   90.00
#
_symmetry.space_group_name_H-M   'P 1'
#
loop_
_entity.id
_entity.type
_entity.pdbx_description
1 polymer ?
#
loop_
_entity_poly.entity_id
_entity_poly.type
_entity_poly.pdbx_seq_one_letter_code
_entity_poly.pdbx_strand_id
1 'polypeptide(L)'
;MKSQFGDNNNVQYEGSQDTLNTQSLAKAVSKDGVLFVGLVGNSALGCLNEHQPLQRENLELVAQNEKTLQMIAGMKIKEELPHFVGSNKPVKDEYMLVLNKTFVTVLRYDGVPSSLNVISDKTGNGGRLLQPYPDWSWTKYKDCSGIVNAYNIAVDKYDRLWVLDSGLINNIQPMCSPKLLVFDLNSSQLLKQVDIPHDIAVNTTTENGRLASLVVQAMNPMNTLSLTNNLYYSPLASRDLYYVNTKPFMKSEYGENNVQYKGVQNIFNTQSTAKAVSKNGVLFFGLVNNTAVGCWNEHQTLQRENTDMVAQNEETLQMIVGMKIKELLPHIVIIDINNIINNEYMLVLSNRMQKILNNDLNFNDINFRILIGEKIFFRKMIRWLLLMYLGIACQGVTDIHSKNLTNSLKVIYEWKYIDYDFGSDEKRQAAIQSGDYNYTMNYLFDTDQWGDKTFVIIMKFNGVPSSLNVITNKTGNGGPLLAPYPDWTWAKNENCSGIMSVYKIEIDICDRLWVLDSGLINNVQSVCPPQLLVFDLNTSQLLKQVKIPHDIAVNTTTGNGALVTLSVQPLSCEVNGSTLVYIGDNEGFALIIYNNSDNSFQRLTSSTFASDPRYTTFTINGESFTLQSGIFGMALSPVTQNLYYSALSSHNLNYVNTEQFLKSQYQANNVHYQGKENILWTQASAKGISDNGVLFFGLVGDTSLACWNENRLLDRKNIEVVAKNKETLQAITGLKVKRKILLFVVHGFPVEYEYVLAANALKVVYQWKYFDYNFGSNERRQAAIQSGKYNYKNNFPIDVDRWHGKVYKVLIIIEYLCRINSTNQNKTFVTILRNNGVPSSLNVISNKIGNGGPLLEPYPNWSWAENQNCSGITSVYRVAIDVWDRLWVLDNGISGQTSVCSSQIVVFDLKTSKLLKQVKIPHNIAVNSTTGNRNVVTPIVQSFDYNNTLVYIADVEGYALIIYNNADDSFQRLTSSTFVYDPRYTNYTINEESFTLQDGILGMALSRKTQNLYYSAMSSHNLNYVNTKQFTQGKYQANNIQYQGASDILWTQATAKAISKTGALFFGLVTDTALGCWNENRPLKRGNIEIVAKNNDTLQFISGLKISKEISSHIFGYQNNEYIWALSNKYQKIANGDLNFNEVNFRILTAPVNQLISHTRCENPNTNFFSIH
;
A
#
# COMPACT_ATOMS: atom_id res chain seq x y z
N MET A 1 -11.75 39.61 38.22
CA MET A 1 -12.08 40.88 38.89
C MET A 1 -13.60 40.92 39.09
N LYS A 2 -14.13 41.69 40.06
CA LYS A 2 -15.55 42.09 40.05
C LYS A 2 -15.76 43.04 38.84
N SER A 3 -16.95 43.28 38.27
CA SER A 3 -18.31 43.30 38.83
C SER A 3 -19.39 43.28 37.74
N GLN A 4 -20.66 43.19 38.16
CA GLN A 4 -21.87 43.66 37.45
C GLN A 4 -22.21 43.01 36.09
N PHE A 5 -23.00 41.92 36.14
CA PHE A 5 -24.41 41.81 35.68
C PHE A 5 -24.87 40.39 36.06
N GLY A 6 -26.07 40.11 36.57
CA GLY A 6 -27.16 41.00 37.01
C GLY A 6 -28.34 40.15 37.50
N ASP A 7 -28.37 39.84 38.80
CA ASP A 7 -29.49 39.31 39.60
C ASP A 7 -30.44 38.28 38.97
N ASN A 8 -29.92 37.06 38.75
CA ASN A 8 -30.59 35.81 39.17
C ASN A 8 -29.70 34.58 38.95
N ASN A 9 -28.79 34.29 39.90
CA ASN A 9 -28.35 32.95 40.33
C ASN A 9 -27.18 33.05 41.33
N ASN A 10 -27.13 32.12 42.29
CA ASN A 10 -26.10 32.09 43.34
C ASN A 10 -24.75 31.60 42.79
N VAL A 11 -23.91 32.52 42.30
CA VAL A 11 -22.49 32.23 42.00
C VAL A 11 -21.64 32.50 43.24
N GLN A 12 -21.33 31.45 44.01
CA GLN A 12 -20.28 31.52 45.00
C GLN A 12 -18.92 31.61 44.32
N TYR A 13 -18.04 32.46 44.87
CA TYR A 13 -16.65 32.56 44.45
C TYR A 13 -15.75 31.93 45.51
N GLU A 14 -15.30 30.71 45.29
CA GLU A 14 -14.18 30.16 46.06
C GLU A 14 -12.87 30.84 45.63
N GLY A 15 -12.01 31.14 46.59
CA GLY A 15 -10.73 31.78 46.35
C GLY A 15 -9.81 31.64 47.55
N SER A 16 -8.74 30.87 47.38
CA SER A 16 -7.65 30.77 48.36
C SER A 16 -6.57 31.81 48.04
N GLN A 17 -6.03 32.45 49.07
CA GLN A 17 -4.75 33.16 48.96
C GLN A 17 -3.59 32.17 49.11
N ASP A 18 -2.42 32.55 48.61
CA ASP A 18 -1.13 31.86 48.78
C ASP A 18 -1.08 30.34 48.46
N THR A 19 -2.02 29.84 47.65
CA THR A 19 -2.03 28.45 47.14
C THR A 19 -0.74 28.07 46.39
N LEU A 20 -0.05 29.08 45.83
CA LEU A 20 1.19 28.93 45.07
C LEU A 20 2.30 29.70 45.78
N ASN A 21 3.32 29.02 46.31
CA ASN A 21 4.50 29.62 46.95
C ASN A 21 5.45 30.35 45.98
N THR A 22 4.98 30.62 44.76
CA THR A 22 5.71 31.25 43.67
C THR A 22 4.72 32.00 42.78
N GLN A 23 5.19 33.06 42.12
CA GLN A 23 4.43 33.69 41.05
C GLN A 23 4.11 32.69 39.93
N SER A 24 2.93 32.85 39.32
CA SER A 24 2.53 32.13 38.11
C SER A 24 2.26 33.12 36.98
N LEU A 25 3.08 33.09 35.93
CA LEU A 25 2.95 34.03 34.80
C LEU A 25 2.10 33.47 33.66
N ALA A 26 1.80 32.17 33.65
CA ALA A 26 1.00 31.53 32.63
C ALA A 26 0.02 30.49 33.20
N LYS A 27 -1.19 30.45 32.61
CA LYS A 27 -2.27 29.52 32.94
C LYS A 27 -3.04 29.12 31.68
N ALA A 28 -3.46 27.87 31.57
CA ALA A 28 -4.35 27.40 30.51
C ALA A 28 -5.30 26.33 31.04
N VAL A 29 -6.60 26.48 30.79
CA VAL A 29 -7.62 25.47 31.14
C VAL A 29 -7.85 24.56 29.92
N SER A 30 -7.83 23.25 30.12
CA SER A 30 -8.22 22.28 29.08
C SER A 30 -9.74 22.34 28.83
N LYS A 31 -10.19 21.75 27.74
CA LYS A 31 -11.61 21.69 27.39
C LYS A 31 -12.45 20.87 28.40
N ASP A 32 -11.77 20.09 29.22
CA ASP A 32 -12.32 19.18 30.23
C ASP A 32 -12.09 19.69 31.66
N GLY A 33 -11.79 20.99 31.82
CA GLY A 33 -11.69 21.66 33.13
C GLY A 33 -10.37 21.50 33.88
N VAL A 34 -9.29 21.06 33.24
CA VAL A 34 -7.97 20.95 33.91
C VAL A 34 -7.18 22.26 33.71
N LEU A 35 -7.05 23.03 34.79
CA LEU A 35 -6.27 24.26 34.87
C LEU A 35 -4.78 23.95 35.06
N PHE A 36 -3.99 24.09 34.00
CA PHE A 36 -2.53 24.07 34.06
C PHE A 36 -2.00 25.44 34.48
N VAL A 37 -0.95 25.44 35.31
CA VAL A 37 -0.38 26.65 35.94
C VAL A 37 1.15 26.55 35.97
N GLY A 38 1.84 27.55 35.42
CA GLY A 38 3.30 27.64 35.46
C GLY A 38 3.82 28.23 36.77
N LEU A 39 4.82 27.63 37.39
CA LEU A 39 5.26 27.90 38.77
C LEU A 39 6.74 28.34 38.77
N VAL A 40 6.96 29.64 38.56
CA VAL A 40 8.27 30.24 38.20
C VAL A 40 9.39 29.88 39.17
N GLY A 41 9.34 30.35 40.41
CA GLY A 41 10.35 30.09 41.45
C GLY A 41 10.47 28.64 41.91
N ASN A 42 9.52 27.77 41.56
CA ASN A 42 9.62 26.32 41.77
C ASN A 42 10.18 25.58 40.54
N SER A 43 10.38 26.29 39.43
CA SER A 43 10.75 25.73 38.13
C SER A 43 9.87 24.56 37.69
N ALA A 44 8.54 24.75 37.74
CA ALA A 44 7.59 23.65 37.55
C ALA A 44 6.34 24.04 36.74
N LEU A 45 5.68 23.02 36.19
CA LEU A 45 4.35 23.05 35.63
C LEU A 45 3.43 22.24 36.55
N GLY A 46 2.44 22.91 37.14
CA GLY A 46 1.37 22.25 37.90
C GLY A 46 0.08 22.12 37.10
N CYS A 47 -0.82 21.26 37.53
CA CYS A 47 -2.23 21.25 37.13
C CYS A 47 -3.16 21.17 38.35
N LEU A 48 -4.40 21.57 38.14
CA LEU A 48 -5.52 21.52 39.07
C LEU A 48 -6.76 21.12 38.27
N ASN A 49 -7.60 20.23 38.79
CA ASN A 49 -8.93 20.01 38.24
C ASN A 49 -9.88 21.11 38.77
N GLU A 50 -10.55 21.86 37.91
CA GLU A 50 -11.44 22.95 38.33
C GLU A 50 -12.70 22.46 39.08
N HIS A 51 -12.96 21.15 39.07
CA HIS A 51 -14.02 20.51 39.86
C HIS A 51 -13.53 20.12 41.29
N GLN A 52 -12.30 20.46 41.68
CA GLN A 52 -11.77 20.31 43.03
C GLN A 52 -11.48 21.67 43.69
N PRO A 53 -11.56 21.78 45.03
CA PRO A 53 -11.26 23.04 45.74
C PRO A 53 -9.83 23.54 45.46
N LEU A 54 -9.68 24.85 45.31
CA LEU A 54 -8.45 25.56 44.90
C LEU A 54 -7.37 25.63 45.99
N GLN A 55 -6.99 24.48 46.54
CA GLN A 55 -6.02 24.29 47.62
C GLN A 55 -4.72 23.64 47.11
N ARG A 56 -3.61 23.88 47.82
CA ARG A 56 -2.25 23.55 47.35
C ARG A 56 -1.99 22.04 47.24
N GLU A 57 -2.69 21.23 48.01
CA GLU A 57 -2.63 19.76 47.96
C GLU A 57 -3.29 19.16 46.70
N ASN A 58 -4.18 19.91 46.03
CA ASN A 58 -4.77 19.52 44.74
C ASN A 58 -3.96 20.03 43.52
N LEU A 59 -2.82 20.70 43.75
CA LEU A 59 -1.91 21.16 42.70
C LEU A 59 -0.85 20.08 42.41
N GLU A 60 -1.16 19.18 41.51
CA GLU A 60 -0.21 18.14 41.08
C GLU A 60 0.88 18.74 40.16
N LEU A 61 2.15 18.41 40.41
CA LEU A 61 3.25 18.81 39.56
C LEU A 61 3.41 17.85 38.38
N VAL A 62 2.83 18.23 37.23
CA VAL A 62 2.91 17.47 35.97
C VAL A 62 4.33 17.43 35.41
N ALA A 63 5.15 18.46 35.69
CA ALA A 63 6.59 18.45 35.44
C ALA A 63 7.33 19.44 36.37
N GLN A 64 8.56 19.11 36.77
CA GLN A 64 9.45 20.03 37.49
C GLN A 64 10.89 19.87 37.00
N ASN A 65 11.56 20.97 36.69
CA ASN A 65 12.95 20.97 36.23
C ASN A 65 13.61 22.35 36.45
N GLU A 66 14.53 22.41 37.41
CA GLU A 66 15.26 23.63 37.84
C GLU A 66 16.23 24.22 36.81
N LYS A 67 16.22 23.75 35.56
CA LYS A 67 16.99 24.33 34.45
C LYS A 67 16.16 24.66 33.20
N THR A 68 15.05 23.98 32.95
CA THR A 68 14.21 24.20 31.75
C THR A 68 12.83 24.80 32.02
N LEU A 69 12.32 24.74 33.26
CA LEU A 69 10.99 25.26 33.61
C LEU A 69 11.04 26.47 34.56
N GLN A 70 12.22 27.09 34.72
CA GLN A 70 12.49 28.22 35.64
C GLN A 70 11.57 29.44 35.48
N MET A 71 10.95 29.61 34.31
CA MET A 71 9.88 30.57 34.11
C MET A 71 8.96 30.03 33.01
N ILE A 72 7.65 30.17 33.23
CA ILE A 72 6.62 29.85 32.24
C ILE A 72 5.67 31.06 32.21
N ALA A 73 5.94 31.97 31.27
CA ALA A 73 5.26 33.22 31.01
C ALA A 73 4.28 33.18 29.82
N GLY A 74 4.14 32.05 29.14
CA GLY A 74 3.14 31.84 28.10
C GLY A 74 2.66 30.39 27.98
N MET A 75 1.36 30.16 28.16
CA MET A 75 0.76 28.81 28.12
C MET A 75 -0.59 28.88 27.44
N LYS A 76 -0.81 28.03 26.44
CA LYS A 76 -2.06 27.96 25.68
C LYS A 76 -2.21 26.59 25.02
N ILE A 77 -3.34 25.94 25.29
CA ILE A 77 -3.70 24.64 24.72
C ILE A 77 -4.37 24.88 23.37
N LYS A 78 -3.94 24.18 22.31
CA LYS A 78 -4.64 24.14 21.02
C LYS A 78 -4.34 22.82 20.30
N GLU A 79 -5.38 22.23 19.74
CA GLU A 79 -5.35 20.97 19.00
C GLU A 79 -5.10 21.22 17.49
N GLU A 80 -4.30 20.33 16.87
CA GLU A 80 -4.15 20.07 15.42
C GLU A 80 -3.80 21.25 14.45
N LEU A 81 -3.36 21.02 13.20
CA LEU A 81 -2.46 20.02 12.55
C LEU A 81 -2.06 20.63 11.16
N PRO A 82 -1.11 20.09 10.35
CA PRO A 82 0.05 19.21 10.60
C PRO A 82 1.45 19.89 10.35
N HIS A 83 2.53 19.13 10.55
CA HIS A 83 4.01 19.38 10.60
C HIS A 83 4.80 20.06 9.44
N PHE A 84 6.13 20.26 9.65
CA PHE A 84 7.17 20.28 8.60
C PHE A 84 8.59 20.52 9.19
N VAL A 85 9.67 20.04 8.54
CA VAL A 85 11.00 20.72 8.49
C VAL A 85 11.60 21.16 9.84
N GLY A 86 12.33 20.37 10.65
CA GLY A 86 13.29 19.29 10.37
C GLY A 86 14.74 19.74 10.65
N SER A 87 15.67 19.46 9.74
CA SER A 87 17.06 19.96 9.53
C SER A 87 18.21 19.38 10.33
N ASN A 88 19.40 19.26 9.76
CA ASN A 88 19.79 19.07 8.35
C ASN A 88 21.25 18.75 8.39
N LYS A 89 21.71 17.67 7.73
CA LYS A 89 23.13 17.31 7.69
C LYS A 89 23.62 16.87 9.10
N PRO A 90 24.79 16.22 9.16
CA PRO A 90 25.47 15.05 7.79
C PRO A 90 24.42 13.94 7.51
N VAL A 91 24.79 12.83 6.88
CA VAL A 91 24.67 11.43 7.37
C VAL A 91 25.07 10.53 6.19
N LYS A 92 25.84 9.47 6.47
CA LYS A 92 26.12 8.40 5.49
C LYS A 92 25.01 7.37 5.56
N ASP A 93 24.82 6.69 4.43
CA ASP A 93 24.05 5.46 4.28
C ASP A 93 22.52 5.62 4.25
N GLU A 94 21.95 5.10 3.15
CA GLU A 94 20.53 4.76 2.93
C GLU A 94 19.48 5.89 2.82
N TYR A 95 18.27 5.51 2.39
CA TYR A 95 17.04 6.32 2.25
C TYR A 95 17.00 7.42 1.16
N MET A 96 16.94 6.90 -0.07
CA MET A 96 16.00 7.27 -1.15
C MET A 96 15.39 8.69 -1.19
N LEU A 97 15.69 9.35 -2.32
CA LEU A 97 14.98 10.48 -2.93
C LEU A 97 13.48 10.60 -2.63
N VAL A 98 13.07 11.73 -2.01
CA VAL A 98 11.91 12.49 -2.52
C VAL A 98 12.13 14.00 -2.50
N LEU A 99 12.87 14.49 -3.49
CA LEU A 99 12.46 15.63 -4.32
C LEU A 99 13.43 15.74 -5.48
N ASN A 100 12.87 15.82 -6.68
CA ASN A 100 13.62 15.60 -7.90
C ASN A 100 13.35 16.80 -8.85
N LYS A 101 14.41 17.27 -9.50
CA LYS A 101 14.81 18.70 -9.55
C LYS A 101 14.93 19.31 -8.15
N THR A 102 16.03 19.02 -7.44
CA THR A 102 16.43 19.85 -6.28
C THR A 102 17.10 21.13 -6.78
N PHE A 103 16.45 22.28 -6.55
CA PHE A 103 16.92 23.59 -6.96
C PHE A 103 17.92 24.19 -5.97
N VAL A 104 19.02 24.75 -6.50
CA VAL A 104 20.06 25.47 -5.74
C VAL A 104 20.41 26.75 -6.47
N THR A 105 20.32 27.88 -5.76
CA THR A 105 20.90 29.13 -6.23
C THR A 105 22.38 29.21 -5.87
N VAL A 106 23.19 29.64 -6.83
CA VAL A 106 24.58 30.05 -6.67
C VAL A 106 24.63 31.53 -7.01
N LEU A 107 25.20 32.35 -6.13
CA LEU A 107 25.22 33.80 -6.37
C LEU A 107 26.15 34.13 -7.54
N ARG A 108 25.74 35.04 -8.42
CA ARG A 108 26.47 35.37 -9.64
C ARG A 108 27.73 36.20 -9.36
N TYR A 109 28.81 35.50 -9.03
CA TYR A 109 30.17 36.02 -9.03
C TYR A 109 30.88 35.73 -10.35
N ASP A 110 31.97 36.44 -10.64
CA ASP A 110 32.78 36.16 -11.81
C ASP A 110 33.38 34.74 -11.76
N GLY A 111 33.35 34.05 -12.90
CA GLY A 111 33.65 32.62 -12.99
C GLY A 111 32.48 31.69 -12.63
N VAL A 112 31.38 32.17 -12.02
CA VAL A 112 30.16 31.37 -11.83
C VAL A 112 29.38 31.33 -13.15
N PRO A 113 29.23 30.16 -13.79
CA PRO A 113 28.67 30.08 -15.14
C PRO A 113 27.14 30.10 -15.14
N SER A 114 26.49 29.77 -14.01
CA SER A 114 25.04 29.72 -13.85
C SER A 114 24.62 30.07 -12.43
N SER A 115 23.56 30.88 -12.28
CA SER A 115 23.07 31.31 -10.96
C SER A 115 21.88 30.48 -10.44
N LEU A 116 20.83 30.28 -11.24
CA LEU A 116 19.78 29.32 -10.88
C LEU A 116 20.16 27.94 -11.43
N ASN A 117 20.26 26.95 -10.55
CA ASN A 117 20.67 25.60 -10.92
C ASN A 117 19.71 24.54 -10.37
N VAL A 118 19.71 23.38 -11.02
CA VAL A 118 19.27 22.10 -10.49
C VAL A 118 20.51 21.24 -10.23
N ILE A 119 20.51 20.48 -9.14
CA ILE A 119 21.56 19.47 -8.90
C ILE A 119 21.40 18.32 -9.89
N SER A 120 22.46 18.00 -10.63
CA SER A 120 22.50 16.88 -11.57
C SER A 120 22.84 15.55 -10.87
N ASP A 121 22.50 14.43 -11.51
CA ASP A 121 22.96 13.08 -11.14
C ASP A 121 24.37 12.78 -11.63
N LYS A 122 24.87 13.55 -12.61
CA LYS A 122 26.26 13.48 -13.07
C LYS A 122 27.18 13.96 -11.93
N THR A 123 28.19 13.17 -11.61
CA THR A 123 29.16 13.42 -10.54
C THR A 123 30.54 13.64 -11.14
N GLY A 124 31.19 14.76 -10.81
CA GLY A 124 32.58 15.04 -11.14
C GLY A 124 33.47 14.97 -9.90
N ASN A 125 34.75 15.34 -10.03
CA ASN A 125 35.76 15.21 -8.98
C ASN A 125 35.40 15.92 -7.66
N GLY A 126 34.57 16.97 -7.71
CA GLY A 126 34.07 17.71 -6.53
C GLY A 126 32.69 17.29 -6.02
N GLY A 127 32.10 16.21 -6.55
CA GLY A 127 30.73 15.76 -6.23
C GLY A 127 29.72 15.99 -7.37
N ARG A 128 28.42 15.99 -7.02
CA ARG A 128 27.32 16.20 -7.98
C ARG A 128 27.45 17.55 -8.69
N LEU A 129 27.36 17.53 -10.01
CA LEU A 129 27.46 18.71 -10.86
C LEU A 129 26.18 19.55 -10.77
N LEU A 130 26.30 20.85 -11.04
CA LEU A 130 25.16 21.76 -11.15
C LEU A 130 24.83 21.99 -12.63
N GLN A 131 23.54 21.91 -12.96
CA GLN A 131 23.02 22.20 -14.29
C GLN A 131 22.19 23.50 -14.20
N PRO A 132 22.37 24.47 -15.12
CA PRO A 132 21.54 25.67 -15.14
C PRO A 132 20.06 25.35 -15.27
N TYR A 133 19.23 26.25 -14.77
CA TYR A 133 17.78 26.18 -14.93
C TYR A 133 17.19 27.53 -15.39
N PRO A 134 16.26 27.53 -16.36
CA PRO A 134 15.74 26.36 -17.08
C PRO A 134 16.78 25.70 -18.00
N ASP A 135 17.72 26.48 -18.56
CA ASP A 135 18.82 25.98 -19.39
C ASP A 135 19.99 27.01 -19.49
N TRP A 136 21.04 26.66 -20.25
CA TRP A 136 22.24 27.50 -20.42
C TRP A 136 21.97 28.89 -21.03
N SER A 137 21.00 29.04 -21.94
CA SER A 137 20.71 30.31 -22.61
C SER A 137 20.28 31.40 -21.63
N TRP A 138 19.51 31.02 -20.61
CA TRP A 138 19.10 31.87 -19.49
C TRP A 138 20.25 32.25 -18.56
N THR A 139 21.47 31.76 -18.76
CA THR A 139 22.62 32.01 -17.89
C THR A 139 23.81 32.64 -18.59
N LYS A 140 23.61 33.07 -19.85
CA LYS A 140 24.55 33.90 -20.62
C LYS A 140 25.03 35.09 -19.79
N TYR A 141 26.33 35.10 -19.49
CA TYR A 141 26.92 36.09 -18.59
C TYR A 141 26.81 37.51 -19.19
N LYS A 142 26.34 38.45 -18.37
CA LYS A 142 26.01 39.84 -18.75
C LYS A 142 24.96 39.95 -19.87
N ASP A 143 23.85 39.21 -19.75
CA ASP A 143 22.65 39.40 -20.57
C ASP A 143 21.41 39.62 -19.69
N CYS A 144 20.68 40.72 -19.92
CA CYS A 144 19.48 41.07 -19.14
C CYS A 144 18.20 40.32 -19.57
N SER A 145 18.21 39.61 -20.71
CA SER A 145 17.08 38.78 -21.13
C SER A 145 16.95 37.53 -20.25
N GLY A 146 18.07 36.89 -19.91
CA GLY A 146 18.15 35.71 -19.04
C GLY A 146 18.05 36.03 -17.54
N ILE A 147 18.41 35.03 -16.71
CA ILE A 147 18.58 35.15 -15.26
C ILE A 147 19.99 35.66 -14.96
N VAL A 148 20.09 36.85 -14.39
CA VAL A 148 21.37 37.46 -14.01
C VAL A 148 21.88 36.84 -12.71
N ASN A 149 21.09 36.93 -11.63
CA ASN A 149 21.45 36.45 -10.30
C ASN A 149 20.18 36.10 -9.49
N ALA A 150 19.74 34.85 -9.62
CA ALA A 150 18.61 34.29 -8.90
C ALA A 150 18.94 34.23 -7.40
N TYR A 151 18.43 35.21 -6.65
CA TYR A 151 18.86 35.44 -5.28
C TYR A 151 18.02 34.66 -4.27
N ASN A 152 16.72 34.52 -4.53
CA ASN A 152 15.83 33.69 -3.72
C ASN A 152 14.80 32.99 -4.61
N ILE A 153 14.31 31.85 -4.15
CA ILE A 153 13.32 31.03 -4.86
C ILE A 153 12.23 30.53 -3.91
N ALA A 154 11.01 30.45 -4.42
CA ALA A 154 9.86 29.87 -3.71
C ALA A 154 9.04 29.02 -4.69
N VAL A 155 8.62 27.84 -4.25
CA VAL A 155 7.66 27.00 -4.99
C VAL A 155 6.32 27.13 -4.30
N ASP A 156 5.28 27.56 -5.03
CA ASP A 156 3.94 27.67 -4.47
C ASP A 156 3.15 26.35 -4.54
N LYS A 157 1.90 26.38 -4.05
CA LYS A 157 1.03 25.19 -4.01
C LYS A 157 0.47 24.77 -5.38
N TYR A 158 0.73 25.55 -6.44
CA TYR A 158 0.34 25.29 -7.82
C TYR A 158 1.57 24.89 -8.67
N ASP A 159 2.64 24.44 -8.02
CA ASP A 159 3.92 24.00 -8.59
C ASP A 159 4.58 25.01 -9.53
N ARG A 160 4.44 26.30 -9.19
CA ARG A 160 5.16 27.39 -9.85
C ARG A 160 6.38 27.78 -9.04
N LEU A 161 7.55 27.80 -9.69
CA LEU A 161 8.80 28.33 -9.16
C LEU A 161 8.87 29.82 -9.42
N TRP A 162 8.68 30.59 -8.37
CA TRP A 162 8.92 32.02 -8.36
C TRP A 162 10.40 32.25 -8.07
N VAL A 163 11.09 32.92 -8.99
CA VAL A 163 12.51 33.27 -8.92
C VAL A 163 12.61 34.78 -8.79
N LEU A 164 13.26 35.23 -7.71
CA LEU A 164 13.66 36.61 -7.55
C LEU A 164 15.05 36.79 -8.18
N ASP A 165 15.08 37.28 -9.42
CA ASP A 165 16.32 37.75 -10.04
C ASP A 165 16.64 39.14 -9.52
N SER A 166 17.81 39.28 -8.92
CA SER A 166 18.27 40.52 -8.30
C SER A 166 18.99 41.47 -9.26
N GLY A 167 19.34 41.03 -10.48
CA GLY A 167 20.08 41.85 -11.45
C GLY A 167 21.53 42.18 -11.06
N LEU A 168 22.01 41.75 -9.89
CA LEU A 168 23.35 42.08 -9.36
C LEU A 168 24.42 41.09 -9.83
N ILE A 169 25.58 41.54 -10.29
CA ILE A 169 26.78 40.69 -10.45
C ILE A 169 27.83 41.08 -9.39
N ASN A 170 28.56 40.10 -8.87
CA ASN A 170 29.47 40.20 -7.71
C ASN A 170 28.82 40.79 -6.43
N ASN A 171 27.49 40.95 -6.43
CA ASN A 171 26.69 41.61 -5.39
C ASN A 171 27.01 43.11 -5.14
N ILE A 172 27.55 43.83 -6.14
CA ILE A 172 28.03 45.22 -5.98
C ILE A 172 27.10 46.26 -6.64
N GLN A 173 26.73 46.09 -7.92
CA GLN A 173 25.84 47.01 -8.64
C GLN A 173 24.79 46.26 -9.48
N PRO A 174 23.60 46.83 -9.68
CA PRO A 174 22.59 46.29 -10.60
C PRO A 174 23.03 46.49 -12.04
N MET A 175 23.19 45.39 -12.76
CA MET A 175 23.46 45.39 -14.20
C MET A 175 22.15 45.49 -15.01
N CYS A 176 21.06 44.98 -14.43
CA CYS A 176 19.73 44.92 -15.03
C CYS A 176 18.70 45.22 -13.92
N SER A 177 17.50 45.70 -14.29
CA SER A 177 16.40 45.85 -13.34
C SER A 177 16.06 44.50 -12.70
N PRO A 178 15.80 44.44 -11.39
CA PRO A 178 15.40 43.21 -10.72
C PRO A 178 14.00 42.79 -11.19
N LYS A 179 13.76 41.48 -11.24
CA LYS A 179 12.56 40.91 -11.85
C LYS A 179 12.12 39.63 -11.16
N LEU A 180 10.79 39.47 -11.05
CA LEU A 180 10.15 38.25 -10.59
C LEU A 180 9.79 37.40 -11.80
N LEU A 181 10.44 36.25 -11.92
CA LEU A 181 10.22 35.28 -12.98
C LEU A 181 9.44 34.10 -12.40
N VAL A 182 8.25 33.85 -12.93
CA VAL A 182 7.38 32.75 -12.52
C VAL A 182 7.52 31.65 -13.56
N PHE A 183 8.33 30.66 -13.27
CA PHE A 183 8.43 29.45 -14.08
C PHE A 183 7.41 28.43 -13.60
N ASP A 184 6.66 27.82 -14.52
CA ASP A 184 5.96 26.59 -14.24
C ASP A 184 7.00 25.47 -14.07
N LEU A 185 7.03 24.73 -12.96
CA LEU A 185 8.01 23.64 -12.78
C LEU A 185 7.80 22.47 -13.74
N ASN A 186 6.64 22.44 -14.38
CA ASN A 186 6.16 21.30 -15.15
C ASN A 186 6.65 21.39 -16.60
N SER A 187 6.27 22.44 -17.31
CA SER A 187 6.84 22.80 -18.61
C SER A 187 8.26 23.40 -18.52
N SER A 188 8.70 23.82 -17.32
CA SER A 188 9.90 24.64 -17.09
C SER A 188 9.88 26.01 -17.81
N GLN A 189 8.74 26.40 -18.39
CA GLN A 189 8.56 27.64 -19.13
C GLN A 189 8.26 28.81 -18.21
N LEU A 190 8.66 30.01 -18.63
CA LEU A 190 8.28 31.26 -18.00
C LEU A 190 6.78 31.53 -18.24
N LEU A 191 5.94 31.30 -17.22
CA LEU A 191 4.52 31.69 -17.25
C LEU A 191 4.35 33.21 -17.23
N LYS A 192 5.21 33.91 -16.49
CA LYS A 192 5.13 35.35 -16.28
C LYS A 192 6.45 35.94 -15.83
N GLN A 193 6.93 36.97 -16.52
CA GLN A 193 7.89 37.93 -15.98
C GLN A 193 7.12 39.13 -15.43
N VAL A 194 7.57 39.63 -14.28
CA VAL A 194 7.17 40.91 -13.70
C VAL A 194 8.45 41.66 -13.35
N ASP A 195 8.80 42.65 -14.16
CA ASP A 195 9.90 43.55 -13.84
C ASP A 195 9.51 44.39 -12.62
N ILE A 196 10.40 44.47 -11.64
CA ILE A 196 10.14 45.19 -10.39
C ILE A 196 10.62 46.63 -10.58
N PRO A 197 9.75 47.64 -10.41
CA PRO A 197 10.15 49.04 -10.55
C PRO A 197 11.33 49.39 -9.63
N HIS A 198 12.26 50.21 -10.13
CA HIS A 198 13.53 50.49 -9.44
C HIS A 198 13.30 51.19 -8.10
N ASP A 199 12.34 52.11 -8.05
CA ASP A 199 11.82 52.82 -6.88
C ASP A 199 11.16 51.92 -5.83
N ILE A 200 10.70 50.72 -6.21
CA ILE A 200 10.23 49.66 -5.28
C ILE A 200 11.39 48.75 -4.84
N ALA A 201 12.43 48.60 -5.67
CA ALA A 201 13.54 47.69 -5.43
C ALA A 201 14.69 48.28 -4.60
N VAL A 202 14.93 49.59 -4.67
CA VAL A 202 15.93 50.31 -3.86
C VAL A 202 15.30 51.37 -2.98
N ASN A 203 15.95 51.70 -1.86
CA ASN A 203 15.51 52.82 -1.03
C ASN A 203 15.74 54.13 -1.79
N THR A 204 14.67 54.85 -2.13
CA THR A 204 14.71 56.08 -2.94
C THR A 204 15.49 57.26 -2.31
N THR A 205 15.81 57.19 -1.01
CA THR A 205 16.59 58.21 -0.29
C THR A 205 18.09 57.91 -0.23
N THR A 206 18.48 56.64 -0.34
CA THR A 206 19.90 56.21 -0.25
C THR A 206 20.40 55.49 -1.50
N GLU A 207 19.54 55.28 -2.49
CA GLU A 207 19.70 54.44 -3.70
C GLU A 207 20.15 52.99 -3.43
N ASN A 208 20.25 52.59 -2.17
CA ASN A 208 20.70 51.27 -1.74
C ASN A 208 19.49 50.41 -1.40
N GLY A 209 19.33 49.31 -2.13
CA GLY A 209 18.43 48.23 -1.75
C GLY A 209 18.78 46.94 -2.46
N ARG A 210 18.30 45.83 -1.90
CA ARG A 210 18.64 44.50 -2.36
C ARG A 210 17.56 43.51 -1.95
N LEU A 211 16.77 43.10 -2.93
CA LEU A 211 15.69 42.15 -2.74
C LEU A 211 16.28 40.77 -2.41
N ALA A 212 16.22 40.39 -1.14
CA ALA A 212 16.99 39.28 -0.57
C ALA A 212 16.16 38.03 -0.23
N SER A 213 14.85 38.17 -0.10
CA SER A 213 13.93 37.11 0.36
C SER A 213 12.66 37.11 -0.48
N LEU A 214 12.08 35.92 -0.68
CA LEU A 214 10.86 35.72 -1.46
C LEU A 214 9.93 34.76 -0.71
N VAL A 215 8.68 35.20 -0.52
CA VAL A 215 7.58 34.40 0.03
C VAL A 215 6.36 34.60 -0.86
N VAL A 216 5.63 33.52 -1.14
CA VAL A 216 4.52 33.49 -2.10
C VAL A 216 3.31 32.86 -1.44
N GLN A 217 2.13 33.47 -1.63
CA GLN A 217 0.85 32.97 -1.14
C GLN A 217 -0.15 32.96 -2.30
N ALA A 218 -0.85 31.84 -2.50
CA ALA A 218 -1.73 31.65 -3.65
C ALA A 218 -3.15 31.24 -3.22
N MET A 219 -4.17 31.78 -3.89
CA MET A 219 -5.59 31.77 -3.47
C MET A 219 -6.44 30.79 -4.30
N ASN A 220 -7.53 30.26 -3.74
CA ASN A 220 -8.39 29.25 -4.38
C ASN A 220 -9.89 29.59 -4.20
N PRO A 221 -10.80 29.40 -5.17
CA PRO A 221 -12.16 29.96 -5.07
C PRO A 221 -13.18 29.12 -4.26
N MET A 222 -13.10 27.79 -4.30
CA MET A 222 -14.22 26.90 -3.91
C MET A 222 -14.08 26.22 -2.54
N ASN A 223 -13.00 26.46 -1.78
CA ASN A 223 -12.97 26.05 -0.37
C ASN A 223 -12.03 26.90 0.48
N THR A 224 -12.45 27.18 1.71
CA THR A 224 -11.78 28.07 2.67
C THR A 224 -11.21 27.27 3.83
N LEU A 225 -9.88 27.13 3.91
CA LEU A 225 -9.19 26.71 5.15
C LEU A 225 -7.69 27.08 5.13
N SER A 226 -7.35 28.13 5.86
CA SER A 226 -6.01 28.48 6.35
C SER A 226 -6.24 29.39 7.57
N LEU A 227 -5.77 28.99 8.76
CA LEU A 227 -6.33 29.53 10.00
C LEU A 227 -5.87 30.94 10.36
N THR A 228 -4.65 31.38 10.00
CA THR A 228 -4.09 32.67 10.47
C THR A 228 -3.71 33.64 9.35
N ASN A 229 -2.91 33.19 8.37
CA ASN A 229 -2.29 34.01 7.30
C ASN A 229 -1.30 35.08 7.83
N ASN A 230 -0.25 34.66 8.54
CA ASN A 230 0.84 35.54 8.99
C ASN A 230 2.13 35.31 8.18
N LEU A 231 2.92 36.37 7.97
CA LEU A 231 4.25 36.37 7.35
C LEU A 231 5.30 36.76 8.39
N TYR A 232 6.31 35.90 8.64
CA TYR A 232 7.32 36.04 9.70
C TYR A 232 8.71 36.42 9.17
N TYR A 233 9.46 37.27 9.89
CA TYR A 233 10.82 37.71 9.52
C TYR A 233 11.72 38.10 10.72
N SER A 234 13.03 38.09 10.52
CA SER A 234 14.05 38.53 11.49
C SER A 234 15.19 39.28 10.78
N PRO A 235 15.68 40.42 11.31
CA PRO A 235 16.97 40.98 10.89
C PRO A 235 18.11 40.00 11.21
N LEU A 236 18.96 39.66 10.23
CA LEU A 236 19.98 38.60 10.35
C LEU A 236 21.00 38.82 11.49
N ALA A 237 21.35 40.08 11.76
CA ALA A 237 22.28 40.45 12.84
C ALA A 237 21.61 40.52 14.24
N SER A 238 20.29 40.34 14.31
CA SER A 238 19.50 40.42 15.55
C SER A 238 19.15 39.04 16.11
N ARG A 239 18.48 39.04 17.26
CA ARG A 239 17.92 37.85 17.93
C ARG A 239 16.38 37.89 17.96
N ASP A 240 15.79 38.70 17.10
CA ASP A 240 14.37 39.10 17.15
C ASP A 240 13.50 38.25 16.23
N LEU A 241 12.17 38.32 16.40
CA LEU A 241 11.20 37.78 15.46
C LEU A 241 9.98 38.69 15.33
N TYR A 242 9.65 39.06 14.09
CA TYR A 242 8.53 39.92 13.71
C TYR A 242 7.59 39.19 12.74
N TYR A 243 6.34 39.69 12.63
CA TYR A 243 5.34 39.20 11.69
C TYR A 243 4.28 40.26 11.32
N VAL A 244 3.55 39.99 10.23
CA VAL A 244 2.44 40.79 9.71
C VAL A 244 1.34 39.87 9.16
N ASN A 245 0.05 40.26 9.27
CA ASN A 245 -1.04 39.48 8.69
C ASN A 245 -1.28 39.83 7.22
N THR A 246 -1.51 38.83 6.36
CA THR A 246 -1.57 39.03 4.90
C THR A 246 -2.99 39.12 4.32
N LYS A 247 -4.04 38.86 5.11
CA LYS A 247 -5.45 39.01 4.64
C LYS A 247 -5.79 40.41 4.09
N PRO A 248 -5.24 41.53 4.62
CA PRO A 248 -5.46 42.86 4.04
C PRO A 248 -5.09 42.92 2.54
N PHE A 249 -3.86 42.51 2.19
CA PHE A 249 -3.29 42.59 0.84
C PHE A 249 -3.97 41.70 -0.22
N MET A 250 -5.06 41.02 0.11
CA MET A 250 -5.78 40.13 -0.81
C MET A 250 -6.86 40.86 -1.63
N LYS A 251 -7.09 42.16 -1.37
CA LYS A 251 -7.96 43.02 -2.19
C LYS A 251 -7.11 43.91 -3.10
N SER A 252 -7.59 44.14 -4.32
CA SER A 252 -6.89 44.87 -5.39
C SER A 252 -6.64 46.36 -5.12
N GLU A 253 -7.22 46.91 -4.05
CA GLU A 253 -7.06 48.31 -3.62
C GLU A 253 -6.52 48.33 -2.19
N TYR A 254 -5.20 48.48 -2.05
CA TYR A 254 -4.54 48.70 -0.76
C TYR A 254 -3.48 49.79 -0.87
N GLY A 255 -3.69 50.91 -0.16
CA GLY A 255 -2.71 51.97 -0.01
C GLY A 255 -1.65 51.64 1.03
N GLU A 256 -0.44 52.13 0.82
CA GLU A 256 0.81 51.60 1.42
C GLU A 256 0.89 51.67 2.95
N ASN A 257 0.25 52.67 3.58
CA ASN A 257 0.62 53.13 4.92
C ASN A 257 -0.24 52.63 6.09
N ASN A 258 -1.18 51.69 5.88
CA ASN A 258 -2.07 51.17 6.93
C ASN A 258 -1.71 49.75 7.42
N VAL A 259 -0.44 49.37 7.39
CA VAL A 259 0.05 48.04 7.78
C VAL A 259 0.58 48.03 9.21
N GLN A 260 0.14 47.07 10.02
CA GLN A 260 0.56 46.90 11.42
C GLN A 260 1.42 45.65 11.61
N TYR A 261 2.71 45.86 11.87
CA TYR A 261 3.71 44.83 12.15
C TYR A 261 3.79 44.55 13.66
N LYS A 262 4.05 43.30 14.06
CA LYS A 262 4.14 42.86 15.46
C LYS A 262 5.37 41.99 15.66
N GLY A 263 5.98 41.99 16.84
CA GLY A 263 7.18 41.16 17.07
C GLY A 263 7.73 41.24 18.48
N VAL A 264 8.75 40.42 18.74
CA VAL A 264 9.41 40.27 20.04
C VAL A 264 10.92 40.26 19.82
N GLN A 265 11.62 41.13 20.54
CA GLN A 265 13.07 41.29 20.45
C GLN A 265 13.83 40.29 21.33
N ASN A 266 15.06 39.96 20.94
CA ASN A 266 15.97 39.06 21.66
C ASN A 266 15.41 37.67 22.02
N ILE A 267 14.36 37.20 21.32
CA ILE A 267 13.74 35.90 21.59
C ILE A 267 14.72 34.74 21.41
N PHE A 268 15.67 34.79 20.47
CA PHE A 268 16.66 33.73 20.26
C PHE A 268 17.96 33.95 21.06
N ASN A 269 18.63 32.88 21.47
CA ASN A 269 19.93 32.94 22.18
C ASN A 269 21.13 33.16 21.23
N THR A 270 20.98 32.82 19.95
CA THR A 270 21.89 33.10 18.83
C THR A 270 21.09 33.75 17.68
N GLN A 271 21.79 34.31 16.69
CA GLN A 271 21.20 34.80 15.45
C GLN A 271 20.43 33.67 14.75
N SER A 272 19.29 33.99 14.13
CA SER A 272 18.42 33.00 13.49
C SER A 272 18.35 33.17 11.97
N THR A 273 18.63 32.09 11.24
CA THR A 273 18.53 32.04 9.77
C THR A 273 17.21 31.41 9.31
N ALA A 274 17.12 31.12 8.00
CA ALA A 274 16.09 30.40 7.25
C ALA A 274 14.88 29.89 8.06
N LYS A 275 13.67 30.36 7.69
CA LYS A 275 12.40 30.14 8.40
C LYS A 275 11.36 29.48 7.49
N ALA A 276 10.53 28.61 8.07
CA ALA A 276 9.37 28.02 7.40
C ALA A 276 8.26 27.69 8.42
N VAL A 277 6.98 27.78 8.02
CA VAL A 277 5.82 27.51 8.89
C VAL A 277 4.98 26.36 8.32
N SER A 278 4.67 25.40 9.17
CA SER A 278 3.83 24.22 8.90
C SER A 278 2.33 24.53 8.90
N LYS A 279 1.47 23.66 8.35
CA LYS A 279 0.00 23.87 8.43
C LYS A 279 -0.57 23.82 9.86
N ASN A 280 0.18 23.26 10.82
CA ASN A 280 -0.04 23.33 12.28
C ASN A 280 -0.02 24.77 12.81
N GLY A 281 0.67 25.68 12.11
CA GLY A 281 1.19 26.91 12.71
C GLY A 281 2.53 26.77 13.46
N VAL A 282 3.22 25.61 13.41
CA VAL A 282 4.59 25.51 13.97
C VAL A 282 5.60 26.11 13.00
N LEU A 283 6.31 27.15 13.45
CA LEU A 283 7.42 27.83 12.80
C LEU A 283 8.74 27.13 13.17
N PHE A 284 9.59 26.87 12.19
CA PHE A 284 10.94 26.34 12.37
C PHE A 284 11.98 27.35 11.90
N PHE A 285 13.19 27.30 12.49
CA PHE A 285 14.29 28.23 12.24
C PHE A 285 15.67 27.63 12.53
N GLY A 286 16.69 28.03 11.76
CA GLY A 286 18.09 27.65 12.02
C GLY A 286 18.73 28.51 13.11
N LEU A 287 19.50 27.89 14.01
CA LEU A 287 20.22 28.56 15.12
C LEU A 287 21.73 28.48 14.88
N VAL A 288 22.33 29.62 14.51
CA VAL A 288 23.66 29.68 13.86
C VAL A 288 24.77 29.10 14.73
N ASN A 289 24.95 29.57 15.97
CA ASN A 289 26.07 29.15 16.82
C ASN A 289 25.90 27.75 17.42
N ASN A 290 24.73 27.13 17.28
CA ASN A 290 24.39 25.86 17.93
C ASN A 290 24.56 24.64 17.00
N THR A 291 24.78 24.87 15.69
CA THR A 291 24.74 23.84 14.65
C THR A 291 23.46 23.00 14.73
N ALA A 292 22.31 23.68 14.85
CA ALA A 292 21.05 23.07 15.26
C ALA A 292 19.82 23.81 14.73
N VAL A 293 18.64 23.22 14.96
CA VAL A 293 17.34 23.69 14.48
C VAL A 293 16.36 23.82 15.62
N GLY A 294 15.67 24.96 15.69
CA GLY A 294 14.60 25.20 16.65
C GLY A 294 13.20 25.23 16.03
N CYS A 295 12.17 25.07 16.86
CA CYS A 295 10.75 25.22 16.52
C CYS A 295 9.99 26.06 17.56
N TRP A 296 8.83 26.61 17.16
CA TRP A 296 7.88 27.36 18.00
C TRP A 296 6.46 27.20 17.44
N ASN A 297 5.42 27.03 18.26
CA ASN A 297 4.04 26.96 17.79
C ASN A 297 3.37 28.35 17.81
N GLU A 298 2.95 28.89 16.66
CA GLU A 298 2.30 30.22 16.55
C GLU A 298 0.99 30.33 17.34
N HIS A 299 0.46 29.19 17.80
CA HIS A 299 -0.73 29.12 18.62
C HIS A 299 -0.45 29.35 20.11
N GLN A 300 0.81 29.30 20.53
CA GLN A 300 1.29 29.80 21.83
C GLN A 300 1.67 31.28 21.74
N THR A 301 2.05 31.93 22.84
CA THR A 301 2.65 33.27 22.82
C THR A 301 4.11 33.23 22.38
N LEU A 302 4.56 34.30 21.71
CA LEU A 302 5.89 34.41 21.12
C LEU A 302 6.95 34.76 22.18
N GLN A 303 7.41 33.74 22.92
CA GLN A 303 8.38 33.86 24.02
C GLN A 303 9.42 32.73 23.94
N ARG A 304 10.66 32.98 24.38
CA ARG A 304 11.82 32.06 24.21
C ARG A 304 11.59 30.67 24.81
N GLU A 305 10.95 30.62 25.96
CA GLU A 305 10.57 29.39 26.69
C GLU A 305 9.71 28.42 25.87
N ASN A 306 8.91 28.92 24.92
CA ASN A 306 8.09 28.10 24.03
C ASN A 306 8.85 27.65 22.77
N THR A 307 10.19 27.64 22.81
CA THR A 307 11.05 27.24 21.69
C THR A 307 11.99 26.10 22.08
N ASP A 308 12.05 25.06 21.25
CA ASP A 308 12.77 23.80 21.53
C ASP A 308 13.55 23.32 20.29
N MET A 309 14.45 22.35 20.45
CA MET A 309 15.45 21.92 19.46
C MET A 309 15.22 20.49 18.95
N VAL A 310 15.15 20.31 17.63
CA VAL A 310 14.70 19.03 17.02
C VAL A 310 15.81 18.16 16.40
N ALA A 311 17.00 18.72 16.17
CA ALA A 311 18.16 18.00 15.65
C ALA A 311 19.47 18.81 15.80
N GLN A 312 20.57 18.09 16.02
CA GLN A 312 21.93 18.63 16.22
C GLN A 312 22.99 17.60 15.78
N ASN A 313 24.04 18.01 15.04
CA ASN A 313 25.28 17.23 14.83
C ASN A 313 26.38 18.08 14.16
N GLU A 314 27.57 18.13 14.76
CA GLU A 314 28.58 19.17 14.50
C GLU A 314 29.39 19.04 13.21
N GLU A 315 29.73 17.83 12.74
CA GLU A 315 30.50 17.63 11.50
C GLU A 315 29.70 18.10 10.25
N THR A 316 28.37 18.05 10.39
CA THR A 316 27.42 18.09 9.28
C THR A 316 26.48 19.33 9.43
N LEU A 317 25.71 19.54 10.49
CA LEU A 317 24.61 20.53 10.68
C LEU A 317 25.06 22.02 10.82
N GLN A 318 26.18 22.41 10.21
CA GLN A 318 27.02 23.56 10.59
C GLN A 318 26.41 24.95 10.37
N MET A 319 26.04 25.34 9.15
CA MET A 319 25.43 26.65 8.87
C MET A 319 24.21 26.51 7.94
N ILE A 320 23.02 26.69 8.51
CA ILE A 320 21.72 26.58 7.82
C ILE A 320 21.44 27.86 7.03
N VAL A 321 21.19 27.74 5.72
CA VAL A 321 20.99 28.90 4.83
C VAL A 321 19.67 28.91 4.05
N GLY A 322 18.95 27.78 3.95
CA GLY A 322 17.64 27.74 3.27
C GLY A 322 16.78 26.57 3.74
N MET A 323 15.48 26.82 3.99
CA MET A 323 14.51 25.95 4.67
C MET A 323 13.14 26.08 3.99
N LYS A 324 12.47 24.99 3.57
CA LYS A 324 11.37 25.09 2.57
C LYS A 324 10.11 24.21 2.70
N ILE A 325 9.01 24.87 2.31
CA ILE A 325 7.58 24.52 2.23
C ILE A 325 7.07 23.64 1.05
N LYS A 326 6.92 22.31 1.11
CA LYS A 326 6.31 21.49 0.02
C LYS A 326 5.74 20.16 0.57
N GLU A 327 4.42 20.08 0.85
CA GLU A 327 3.69 18.94 1.50
C GLU A 327 4.18 17.53 1.09
N LEU A 328 4.18 16.51 2.00
CA LEU A 328 4.09 15.14 1.47
C LEU A 328 2.73 15.15 0.78
N LEU A 329 2.73 15.01 -0.53
CA LEU A 329 1.50 14.78 -1.28
C LEU A 329 0.82 13.53 -0.67
N PRO A 330 -0.46 13.25 -0.97
CA PRO A 330 -1.01 11.91 -0.71
C PRO A 330 -0.18 10.79 -1.38
N HIS A 331 0.74 11.21 -2.27
CA HIS A 331 1.70 10.41 -3.01
C HIS A 331 3.15 10.83 -2.73
N ILE A 332 3.46 11.15 -1.48
CA ILE A 332 4.80 10.96 -0.93
C ILE A 332 4.69 10.28 0.44
N VAL A 333 5.48 9.23 0.63
CA VAL A 333 5.56 8.44 1.86
C VAL A 333 7.03 8.15 2.10
N ILE A 334 7.57 8.86 3.10
CA ILE A 334 8.74 8.41 3.85
C ILE A 334 8.50 6.96 4.26
N ILE A 335 9.32 6.01 3.78
CA ILE A 335 9.28 4.62 4.26
C ILE A 335 10.49 4.37 5.16
N ASP A 336 10.44 4.93 6.37
CA ASP A 336 10.94 4.22 7.54
C ASP A 336 9.79 3.41 8.16
N ILE A 337 10.03 2.11 8.32
CA ILE A 337 8.98 1.11 8.54
C ILE A 337 8.67 1.01 10.03
N ASN A 338 7.90 1.98 10.54
CA ASN A 338 7.12 1.83 11.79
C ASN A 338 6.02 2.89 11.99
N ASN A 339 6.13 4.10 11.42
CA ASN A 339 5.52 5.25 12.08
C ASN A 339 5.32 6.46 11.14
N ILE A 340 4.11 6.70 10.61
CA ILE A 340 3.66 8.05 10.23
C ILE A 340 2.14 8.18 10.41
N ILE A 341 1.77 9.15 11.25
CA ILE A 341 0.52 9.90 11.18
C ILE A 341 0.95 11.26 10.63
N ASN A 342 0.20 11.80 9.66
CA ASN A 342 0.41 13.09 8.96
C ASN A 342 1.43 13.12 7.80
N ASN A 343 1.20 14.02 6.83
CA ASN A 343 1.80 13.98 5.49
C ASN A 343 2.79 15.16 5.16
N GLU A 344 3.97 15.31 5.80
CA GLU A 344 4.99 16.38 5.56
C GLU A 344 6.44 15.94 5.98
N TYR A 345 7.51 16.47 5.36
CA TYR A 345 8.93 15.98 5.40
C TYR A 345 10.00 17.09 5.21
N MET A 346 11.32 16.87 5.28
CA MET A 346 12.27 17.99 5.10
C MET A 346 12.83 18.21 3.67
N LEU A 347 13.04 19.49 3.26
CA LEU A 347 14.35 19.95 2.73
C LEU A 347 14.98 21.18 3.46
N VAL A 348 16.30 21.14 3.73
CA VAL A 348 17.17 22.32 4.06
C VAL A 348 18.57 22.19 3.42
N LEU A 349 19.17 23.34 3.07
CA LEU A 349 20.55 23.49 2.61
C LEU A 349 21.49 24.00 3.73
N SER A 350 22.68 23.42 3.84
CA SER A 350 23.75 23.89 4.73
C SER A 350 25.13 23.89 4.05
N ASN A 351 26.02 24.77 4.50
CA ASN A 351 27.37 24.94 3.96
C ASN A 351 28.40 25.06 5.10
N ARG A 352 29.56 25.65 4.80
CA ARG A 352 30.63 26.02 5.75
C ARG A 352 30.97 27.51 5.63
N MET A 353 29.95 28.38 5.61
CA MET A 353 30.12 29.83 5.34
C MET A 353 31.22 30.49 6.18
N GLN A 354 31.36 30.11 7.45
CA GLN A 354 32.40 30.62 8.34
C GLN A 354 33.83 30.30 7.88
N LYS A 355 34.05 29.14 7.22
CA LYS A 355 35.35 28.83 6.59
C LYS A 355 35.51 29.50 5.23
N ILE A 356 34.42 29.75 4.51
CA ILE A 356 34.45 30.46 3.22
C ILE A 356 34.82 31.94 3.43
N LEU A 357 34.21 32.60 4.42
CA LEU A 357 34.52 34.00 4.76
C LEU A 357 35.94 34.19 5.34
N ASN A 358 36.48 33.15 5.98
CA ASN A 358 37.86 33.14 6.48
C ASN A 358 38.90 32.59 5.46
N ASN A 359 38.46 32.16 4.26
CA ASN A 359 39.27 31.50 3.22
C ASN A 359 39.88 30.10 3.57
N ASP A 360 39.54 29.50 4.72
CA ASP A 360 40.08 28.23 5.23
C ASP A 360 39.38 26.96 4.67
N LEU A 361 39.05 26.91 3.37
CA LEU A 361 38.26 25.83 2.77
C LEU A 361 39.13 24.70 2.16
N ASN A 362 39.13 23.51 2.78
CA ASN A 362 39.77 22.32 2.21
C ASN A 362 38.90 21.69 1.11
N PHE A 363 39.44 21.45 -0.09
CA PHE A 363 38.69 20.89 -1.22
C PHE A 363 38.62 19.36 -1.26
N ASN A 364 39.42 18.66 -0.45
CA ASN A 364 39.30 17.20 -0.27
C ASN A 364 38.16 16.82 0.72
N ASP A 365 37.55 17.81 1.37
CA ASP A 365 36.43 17.68 2.32
C ASP A 365 35.06 17.84 1.64
N ILE A 366 34.03 17.19 2.19
CA ILE A 366 32.63 17.46 1.80
C ILE A 366 32.13 18.76 2.46
N ASN A 367 32.08 19.87 1.72
CA ASN A 367 31.77 21.20 2.26
C ASN A 367 30.28 21.63 2.18
N PHE A 368 29.55 21.19 1.16
CA PHE A 368 28.16 21.58 0.86
C PHE A 368 27.27 20.34 0.80
N ARG A 369 26.10 20.37 1.45
CA ARG A 369 25.19 19.21 1.51
C ARG A 369 23.73 19.68 1.80
N ILE A 370 22.74 18.97 1.27
CA ILE A 370 21.29 19.16 1.45
C ILE A 370 20.73 17.85 1.99
N LEU A 371 19.86 17.88 3.00
CA LEU A 371 19.24 16.65 3.52
C LEU A 371 17.73 16.75 3.75
N ILE A 372 17.19 15.54 3.82
CA ILE A 372 15.81 15.13 4.06
C ILE A 372 15.71 14.61 5.51
N GLY A 373 14.51 14.61 6.08
CA GLY A 373 14.23 14.21 7.46
C GLY A 373 13.19 13.10 7.49
N GLU A 374 13.61 11.89 7.13
CA GLU A 374 12.80 10.67 6.97
C GLU A 374 12.48 10.02 8.35
N LYS A 375 12.05 10.84 9.31
CA LYS A 375 11.75 10.54 10.73
C LYS A 375 12.95 10.17 11.64
N ILE A 376 12.72 10.31 12.95
CA ILE A 376 13.76 10.20 13.99
C ILE A 376 13.74 8.80 14.63
N PHE A 377 14.90 8.14 14.59
CA PHE A 377 15.17 6.78 15.08
C PHE A 377 14.56 6.45 16.46
N PHE A 378 13.72 5.41 16.53
CA PHE A 378 13.30 4.79 17.80
C PHE A 378 13.73 3.32 18.01
N ARG A 379 14.52 2.74 17.09
CA ARG A 379 15.02 1.36 17.22
C ARG A 379 16.25 1.18 18.12
N LYS A 380 16.94 2.25 18.56
CA LYS A 380 18.16 2.14 19.39
C LYS A 380 17.93 1.93 20.89
N MET A 381 16.78 2.34 21.45
CA MET A 381 16.55 2.26 22.91
C MET A 381 16.17 0.85 23.39
N ILE A 382 15.43 0.08 22.60
CA ILE A 382 14.91 -1.25 23.01
C ILE A 382 16.03 -2.31 23.06
N ARG A 383 17.04 -2.23 22.18
CA ARG A 383 18.12 -3.24 22.13
C ARG A 383 19.16 -3.10 23.24
N TRP A 384 19.33 -1.91 23.83
CA TRP A 384 20.21 -1.70 24.99
C TRP A 384 19.61 -2.21 26.31
N LEU A 385 18.29 -2.08 26.48
CA LEU A 385 17.58 -2.60 27.67
C LEU A 385 17.55 -4.13 27.73
N LEU A 386 17.50 -4.82 26.58
CA LEU A 386 17.48 -6.29 26.54
C LEU A 386 18.87 -6.94 26.71
N LEU A 387 19.96 -6.29 26.30
CA LEU A 387 21.31 -6.85 26.41
C LEU A 387 21.95 -6.65 27.79
N MET A 388 21.51 -5.67 28.58
CA MET A 388 22.03 -5.44 29.93
C MET A 388 21.58 -6.50 30.96
N TYR A 389 20.61 -7.36 30.62
CA TYR A 389 20.03 -8.36 31.54
C TYR A 389 20.58 -9.78 31.40
N LEU A 390 21.42 -10.07 30.40
CA LEU A 390 21.96 -11.41 30.09
C LEU A 390 23.48 -11.43 29.83
N GLY A 391 24.19 -10.33 30.13
CA GLY A 391 25.60 -10.14 29.82
C GLY A 391 26.60 -10.53 30.92
N ILE A 392 26.51 -11.73 31.49
CA ILE A 392 27.56 -12.29 32.39
C ILE A 392 27.94 -13.68 31.86
N ALA A 393 29.23 -13.85 31.54
CA ALA A 393 29.82 -14.98 30.81
C ALA A 393 29.32 -15.12 29.34
N CYS A 394 30.13 -15.51 28.35
CA CYS A 394 31.57 -15.83 28.33
C CYS A 394 32.22 -15.45 26.98
N GLN A 395 33.55 -15.51 26.90
CA GLN A 395 34.33 -15.26 25.68
C GLN A 395 34.50 -16.55 24.83
N GLY A 396 34.67 -16.43 23.50
CA GLY A 396 34.94 -17.59 22.62
C GLY A 396 35.07 -17.23 21.11
N VAL A 397 35.82 -18.03 20.36
CA VAL A 397 36.23 -17.86 18.93
C VAL A 397 36.56 -19.25 18.32
N THR A 398 36.74 -19.49 17.01
CA THR A 398 37.11 -18.65 15.85
C THR A 398 36.20 -18.88 14.62
N ASP A 399 36.50 -18.18 13.51
CA ASP A 399 35.97 -18.40 12.15
C ASP A 399 36.13 -19.82 11.59
N ILE A 400 35.26 -20.15 10.63
CA ILE A 400 35.63 -20.87 9.39
C ILE A 400 35.00 -20.15 8.19
N HIS A 401 35.76 -19.95 7.11
CA HIS A 401 35.33 -19.26 5.89
C HIS A 401 34.43 -20.11 4.97
N SER A 402 33.44 -19.47 4.36
CA SER A 402 32.98 -19.77 2.99
C SER A 402 32.94 -18.47 2.18
N LYS A 403 33.16 -18.55 0.85
CA LYS A 403 33.19 -17.34 -0.01
C LYS A 403 31.77 -16.86 -0.28
N ASN A 404 31.34 -15.79 0.38
CA ASN A 404 30.09 -15.09 0.07
C ASN A 404 30.12 -14.53 -1.35
N LEU A 405 29.38 -15.17 -2.27
CA LEU A 405 29.22 -14.72 -3.65
C LEU A 405 28.01 -13.77 -3.82
N THR A 406 27.91 -12.78 -2.93
CA THR A 406 26.82 -11.80 -2.87
C THR A 406 27.20 -10.48 -3.54
N ASN A 407 27.52 -10.53 -4.84
CA ASN A 407 27.75 -9.34 -5.66
C ASN A 407 26.40 -8.73 -6.06
N SER A 408 25.92 -7.74 -5.30
CA SER A 408 24.73 -6.95 -5.67
C SER A 408 25.04 -6.04 -6.85
N LEU A 409 24.15 -6.01 -7.84
CA LEU A 409 24.20 -5.01 -8.91
C LEU A 409 23.66 -3.68 -8.37
N LYS A 410 24.29 -2.57 -8.77
CA LYS A 410 23.91 -1.23 -8.30
C LYS A 410 22.58 -0.81 -8.93
N VAL A 411 21.55 -0.67 -8.10
CA VAL A 411 20.29 -0.02 -8.45
C VAL A 411 20.56 1.43 -8.89
N ILE A 412 20.02 1.82 -10.04
CA ILE A 412 20.12 3.18 -10.61
C ILE A 412 18.80 3.94 -10.39
N TYR A 413 17.69 3.27 -10.63
CA TYR A 413 16.33 3.70 -10.36
C TYR A 413 15.56 2.50 -9.80
N GLU A 414 14.67 2.73 -8.84
CA GLU A 414 13.79 1.70 -8.27
C GLU A 414 12.38 2.27 -8.05
N TRP A 415 11.40 1.36 -8.07
CA TRP A 415 10.00 1.70 -7.90
C TRP A 415 9.28 0.71 -6.98
N LYS A 416 8.48 1.26 -6.07
CA LYS A 416 7.44 0.58 -5.29
C LYS A 416 6.13 0.47 -6.09
N TYR A 417 5.89 1.43 -6.99
CA TYR A 417 4.87 1.42 -8.03
C TYR A 417 5.17 2.50 -9.09
N ILE A 418 4.47 2.49 -10.22
CA ILE A 418 4.71 3.45 -11.30
C ILE A 418 3.73 4.63 -11.24
N ASP A 419 4.27 5.81 -11.53
CA ASP A 419 3.63 7.10 -11.35
C ASP A 419 4.17 8.12 -12.37
N TYR A 420 3.41 9.18 -12.67
CA TYR A 420 3.68 10.07 -13.82
C TYR A 420 3.77 11.55 -13.46
N ASP A 421 4.51 12.28 -14.28
CA ASP A 421 4.59 13.74 -14.25
C ASP A 421 3.45 14.37 -15.08
N PHE A 422 2.23 14.38 -14.52
CA PHE A 422 1.07 15.11 -15.09
C PHE A 422 1.25 16.64 -15.07
N GLY A 423 2.42 17.14 -14.65
CA GLY A 423 2.63 18.49 -14.19
C GLY A 423 2.24 18.63 -12.73
N SER A 424 1.00 19.06 -12.45
CA SER A 424 0.54 19.31 -11.09
C SER A 424 -0.18 18.11 -10.47
N ASP A 425 -0.14 18.01 -9.13
CA ASP A 425 -0.86 16.94 -8.44
C ASP A 425 -2.39 17.10 -8.60
N GLU A 426 -2.95 18.27 -8.95
CA GLU A 426 -4.40 18.34 -9.27
C GLU A 426 -4.74 17.67 -10.60
N LYS A 427 -3.88 17.76 -11.63
CA LYS A 427 -4.07 17.01 -12.89
C LYS A 427 -3.95 15.51 -12.65
N ARG A 428 -3.05 15.13 -11.75
CA ARG A 428 -2.82 13.75 -11.33
C ARG A 428 -3.98 13.21 -10.48
N GLN A 429 -4.51 13.98 -9.53
CA GLN A 429 -5.73 13.64 -8.79
C GLN A 429 -6.95 13.60 -9.71
N ALA A 430 -7.05 14.50 -10.71
CA ALA A 430 -8.10 14.45 -11.71
C ALA A 430 -8.02 13.15 -12.52
N ALA A 431 -6.83 12.73 -12.95
CA ALA A 431 -6.61 11.45 -13.62
C ALA A 431 -6.94 10.23 -12.73
N ILE A 432 -6.68 10.31 -11.41
CA ILE A 432 -7.08 9.26 -10.45
C ILE A 432 -8.61 9.22 -10.28
N GLN A 433 -9.26 10.38 -10.29
CA GLN A 433 -10.72 10.51 -10.09
C GLN A 433 -11.54 10.20 -11.34
N SER A 434 -10.98 10.41 -12.55
CA SER A 434 -11.55 9.96 -13.83
C SER A 434 -11.29 8.48 -14.10
N GLY A 435 -10.22 7.92 -13.54
CA GLY A 435 -9.73 6.57 -13.84
C GLY A 435 -8.70 6.52 -14.98
N ASP A 436 -8.28 7.68 -15.53
CA ASP A 436 -7.15 7.77 -16.47
C ASP A 436 -5.82 7.31 -15.84
N TYR A 437 -5.74 7.31 -14.51
CA TYR A 437 -4.60 6.84 -13.74
C TYR A 437 -5.00 5.96 -12.55
N ASN A 438 -4.47 4.73 -12.51
CA ASN A 438 -4.47 3.85 -11.36
C ASN A 438 -3.08 3.20 -11.20
N TYR A 439 -2.34 3.60 -10.18
CA TYR A 439 -0.97 3.14 -9.91
C TYR A 439 -0.81 1.62 -9.83
N THR A 440 -1.86 0.86 -9.47
CA THR A 440 -1.80 -0.62 -9.42
C THR A 440 -1.75 -1.27 -10.80
N MET A 441 -2.10 -0.55 -11.87
CA MET A 441 -2.21 -1.07 -13.24
C MET A 441 -0.99 -0.76 -14.13
N ASN A 442 0.07 -0.18 -13.56
CA ASN A 442 1.21 0.36 -14.32
C ASN A 442 2.47 -0.52 -14.17
N TYR A 443 2.72 -1.36 -15.17
CA TYR A 443 3.77 -2.39 -15.16
C TYR A 443 4.97 -2.02 -16.05
N LEU A 444 6.20 -2.14 -15.52
CA LEU A 444 7.46 -1.84 -16.24
C LEU A 444 7.83 -2.94 -17.25
N PHE A 445 7.89 -2.60 -18.53
CA PHE A 445 8.14 -3.57 -19.60
C PHE A 445 9.42 -3.37 -20.41
N ASP A 446 9.95 -2.15 -20.52
CA ASP A 446 11.21 -1.89 -21.24
C ASP A 446 11.91 -0.60 -20.79
N THR A 447 13.20 -0.47 -21.12
CA THR A 447 13.96 0.78 -20.97
C THR A 447 14.98 0.93 -22.11
N ASP A 448 15.35 2.16 -22.42
CA ASP A 448 16.61 2.46 -23.13
C ASP A 448 17.18 3.80 -22.64
N GLN A 449 18.45 4.11 -22.92
CA GLN A 449 19.10 5.34 -22.47
C GLN A 449 19.87 6.03 -23.59
N TRP A 450 19.69 7.34 -23.70
CA TRP A 450 20.40 8.22 -24.63
C TRP A 450 20.67 9.58 -23.97
N GLY A 451 21.93 10.03 -24.01
CA GLY A 451 22.35 11.27 -23.36
C GLY A 451 22.11 11.26 -21.85
N ASP A 452 21.13 12.02 -21.38
CA ASP A 452 20.58 12.01 -20.02
C ASP A 452 19.13 11.47 -19.95
N LYS A 453 18.45 11.28 -21.08
CA LYS A 453 17.11 10.67 -21.17
C LYS A 453 17.24 9.16 -20.93
N THR A 454 16.60 8.66 -19.88
CA THR A 454 16.33 7.22 -19.72
C THR A 454 14.86 7.00 -20.03
N PHE A 455 14.56 6.32 -21.12
CA PHE A 455 13.21 5.97 -21.55
C PHE A 455 12.69 4.77 -20.79
N VAL A 456 11.39 4.75 -20.48
CA VAL A 456 10.71 3.66 -19.77
C VAL A 456 9.35 3.41 -20.40
N ILE A 457 9.05 2.13 -20.64
CA ILE A 457 7.82 1.67 -21.26
C ILE A 457 6.90 1.03 -20.23
N ILE A 458 5.64 1.49 -20.22
CA ILE A 458 4.57 0.96 -19.38
C ILE A 458 3.47 0.39 -20.27
N MET A 459 3.05 -0.84 -19.99
CA MET A 459 1.97 -1.51 -20.73
C MET A 459 0.64 -0.76 -20.54
N LYS A 460 -0.11 -0.46 -21.60
CA LYS A 460 -1.35 0.33 -21.52
C LYS A 460 -2.52 -0.50 -20.95
N PHE A 461 -2.75 -0.42 -19.66
CA PHE A 461 -3.98 -0.86 -19.00
C PHE A 461 -4.94 0.31 -18.75
N ASN A 462 -6.17 0.02 -18.33
CA ASN A 462 -7.08 1.03 -17.78
C ASN A 462 -6.42 1.65 -16.53
N GLY A 463 -6.30 2.98 -16.50
CA GLY A 463 -5.49 3.66 -15.48
C GLY A 463 -4.00 3.77 -15.83
N VAL A 464 -3.60 3.60 -17.08
CA VAL A 464 -2.24 3.90 -17.57
C VAL A 464 -2.29 5.18 -18.42
N PRO A 465 -1.78 6.32 -17.91
CA PRO A 465 -1.83 7.59 -18.61
C PRO A 465 -1.10 7.57 -19.94
N SER A 466 0.12 7.03 -19.95
CA SER A 466 1.05 7.10 -21.09
C SER A 466 1.93 5.87 -21.13
N SER A 467 2.16 5.35 -22.34
CA SER A 467 2.89 4.10 -22.51
C SER A 467 4.37 4.31 -22.85
N LEU A 468 4.70 5.26 -23.74
CA LEU A 468 6.07 5.72 -23.97
C LEU A 468 6.39 6.89 -23.03
N ASN A 469 7.42 6.72 -22.21
CA ASN A 469 7.82 7.75 -21.26
C ASN A 469 9.34 7.92 -21.21
N VAL A 470 9.77 9.04 -20.63
CA VAL A 470 11.09 9.20 -20.01
C VAL A 470 10.96 9.21 -18.50
N ILE A 471 11.93 8.60 -17.83
CA ILE A 471 12.20 8.85 -16.41
C ILE A 471 12.50 10.34 -16.30
N THR A 472 11.61 11.06 -15.64
CA THR A 472 11.86 12.46 -15.32
C THR A 472 12.87 12.61 -14.21
N ASN A 473 13.46 13.79 -14.13
CA ASN A 473 13.91 14.31 -12.87
C ASN A 473 12.72 14.86 -12.03
N LYS A 474 11.65 14.07 -11.85
CA LYS A 474 10.66 14.19 -10.77
C LYS A 474 10.49 12.81 -10.11
N THR A 475 10.05 12.77 -8.85
CA THR A 475 9.92 11.53 -8.06
C THR A 475 8.69 11.66 -7.18
N GLY A 476 7.83 10.65 -7.22
CA GLY A 476 6.70 10.52 -6.31
C GLY A 476 6.85 9.29 -5.42
N ASN A 477 5.76 8.97 -4.72
CA ASN A 477 5.63 7.83 -3.82
C ASN A 477 6.20 6.52 -4.38
N GLY A 478 5.83 6.26 -5.64
CA GLY A 478 6.14 5.05 -6.34
C GLY A 478 7.60 4.94 -6.73
N GLY A 479 8.32 6.06 -6.90
CA GLY A 479 9.66 6.13 -7.47
C GLY A 479 9.78 7.30 -8.45
N PRO A 480 10.82 7.34 -9.30
CA PRO A 480 10.99 8.34 -10.35
C PRO A 480 9.76 8.44 -11.27
N LEU A 481 9.17 9.63 -11.37
CA LEU A 481 7.97 9.86 -12.18
C LEU A 481 8.29 9.73 -13.67
N LEU A 482 7.32 9.28 -14.43
CA LEU A 482 7.39 9.12 -15.88
C LEU A 482 6.68 10.30 -16.58
N ALA A 483 7.38 11.02 -17.45
CA ALA A 483 6.73 11.97 -18.37
C ALA A 483 6.52 11.29 -19.72
N PRO A 484 5.34 11.45 -20.35
CA PRO A 484 5.16 11.01 -21.72
C PRO A 484 6.22 11.62 -22.64
N TYR A 485 6.72 10.85 -23.59
CA TYR A 485 7.66 11.34 -24.59
C TYR A 485 7.04 11.32 -26.00
N PRO A 486 7.21 12.38 -26.81
CA PRO A 486 7.83 13.67 -26.47
C PRO A 486 7.10 14.49 -25.39
N ASP A 487 5.76 14.42 -25.33
CA ASP A 487 4.94 15.19 -24.39
C ASP A 487 3.50 14.61 -24.25
N TRP A 488 2.69 15.23 -23.39
CA TRP A 488 1.30 14.82 -23.08
C TRP A 488 0.32 14.81 -24.26
N THR A 489 0.61 15.47 -25.38
CA THR A 489 -0.21 15.35 -26.61
C THR A 489 -0.11 13.96 -27.23
N TRP A 490 1.02 13.28 -27.06
CA TRP A 490 1.22 11.91 -27.54
C TRP A 490 0.56 10.86 -26.66
N ALA A 491 0.35 11.14 -25.37
CA ALA A 491 -0.37 10.27 -24.44
C ALA A 491 -1.90 10.26 -24.63
N LYS A 492 -2.46 11.31 -25.24
CA LYS A 492 -3.89 11.45 -25.53
C LYS A 492 -4.20 10.95 -26.93
N ASN A 493 -4.88 9.81 -27.03
CA ASN A 493 -5.03 9.09 -28.30
C ASN A 493 -6.47 8.66 -28.64
N GLU A 494 -7.44 9.56 -28.42
CA GLU A 494 -8.86 9.35 -28.73
C GLU A 494 -9.14 9.12 -30.25
N ASN A 495 -8.23 9.56 -31.13
CA ASN A 495 -8.39 9.51 -32.60
C ASN A 495 -7.32 8.64 -33.32
N CYS A 496 -6.57 7.80 -32.60
CA CYS A 496 -5.49 6.97 -33.18
C CYS A 496 -4.46 7.77 -34.02
N SER A 497 -4.06 8.93 -33.49
CA SER A 497 -3.08 9.87 -34.04
C SER A 497 -1.81 9.98 -33.17
N GLY A 498 -1.95 9.89 -31.84
CA GLY A 498 -0.84 9.81 -30.88
C GLY A 498 -0.39 8.36 -30.63
N ILE A 499 0.21 8.11 -29.48
CA ILE A 499 0.67 6.79 -29.01
C ILE A 499 -0.41 6.15 -28.12
N MET A 500 -0.71 4.88 -28.35
CA MET A 500 -1.63 4.09 -27.51
C MET A 500 -0.88 3.24 -26.48
N SER A 501 -0.12 2.24 -26.93
CA SER A 501 0.39 1.13 -26.12
C SER A 501 1.69 0.57 -26.67
N VAL A 502 2.79 1.18 -26.27
CA VAL A 502 4.14 0.77 -26.63
C VAL A 502 4.55 -0.45 -25.83
N TYR A 503 5.17 -1.41 -26.51
CA TYR A 503 5.77 -2.58 -25.88
C TYR A 503 7.30 -2.53 -25.90
N LYS A 504 7.92 -2.02 -26.96
CA LYS A 504 9.39 -1.88 -27.03
C LYS A 504 9.82 -0.60 -27.74
N ILE A 505 11.02 -0.19 -27.37
CA ILE A 505 11.78 0.88 -28.00
C ILE A 505 13.17 0.39 -28.38
N GLU A 506 13.78 1.01 -29.37
CA GLU A 506 15.19 0.83 -29.70
C GLU A 506 15.79 2.18 -30.13
N ILE A 507 16.98 2.49 -29.62
CA ILE A 507 17.72 3.70 -29.97
C ILE A 507 18.86 3.31 -30.91
N ASP A 508 18.76 3.73 -32.16
CA ASP A 508 19.71 3.37 -33.21
C ASP A 508 20.97 4.26 -33.24
N ILE A 509 21.94 3.91 -34.09
CA ILE A 509 23.23 4.62 -34.19
C ILE A 509 23.13 6.02 -34.81
N CYS A 510 21.93 6.43 -35.23
CA CYS A 510 21.64 7.70 -35.91
C CYS A 510 20.90 8.67 -34.97
N ASP A 511 20.91 8.41 -33.66
CA ASP A 511 20.15 9.13 -32.63
C ASP A 511 18.62 9.15 -32.89
N ARG A 512 18.08 8.09 -33.49
CA ARG A 512 16.63 7.91 -33.70
C ARG A 512 16.05 6.94 -32.69
N LEU A 513 14.98 7.35 -32.01
CA LEU A 513 14.15 6.49 -31.16
C LEU A 513 13.06 5.85 -32.02
N TRP A 514 13.13 4.53 -32.15
CA TRP A 514 12.08 3.72 -32.77
C TRP A 514 11.13 3.20 -31.70
N VAL A 515 9.83 3.33 -31.96
CA VAL A 515 8.75 3.09 -31.00
C VAL A 515 7.72 2.13 -31.61
N LEU A 516 7.59 0.94 -31.04
CA LEU A 516 6.60 -0.06 -31.44
C LEU A 516 5.34 0.08 -30.58
N ASP A 517 4.30 0.70 -31.14
CA ASP A 517 2.97 0.83 -30.55
C ASP A 517 2.05 -0.29 -31.07
N SER A 518 1.57 -1.12 -30.13
CA SER A 518 0.70 -2.26 -30.38
C SER A 518 -0.77 -1.90 -30.64
N GLY A 519 -1.22 -0.69 -30.24
CA GLY A 519 -2.64 -0.33 -30.28
C GLY A 519 -3.54 -1.04 -29.26
N LEU A 520 -3.00 -1.91 -28.39
CA LEU A 520 -3.75 -2.75 -27.44
C LEU A 520 -3.93 -2.09 -26.06
N ILE A 521 -5.13 -2.15 -25.48
CA ILE A 521 -5.39 -1.81 -24.08
C ILE A 521 -5.67 -3.09 -23.26
N ASN A 522 -5.20 -3.12 -22.02
CA ASN A 522 -5.25 -4.27 -21.08
C ASN A 522 -4.61 -5.55 -21.67
N ASN A 523 -3.66 -5.39 -22.60
CA ASN A 523 -3.01 -6.45 -23.38
C ASN A 523 -3.94 -7.32 -24.25
N VAL A 524 -5.24 -6.99 -24.37
CA VAL A 524 -6.23 -7.84 -25.08
C VAL A 524 -7.21 -7.07 -25.99
N GLN A 525 -7.47 -5.79 -25.73
CA GLN A 525 -8.45 -5.00 -26.47
C GLN A 525 -7.75 -4.16 -27.54
N SER A 526 -7.92 -4.50 -28.82
CA SER A 526 -7.44 -3.65 -29.92
C SER A 526 -8.30 -2.40 -30.05
N VAL A 527 -7.68 -1.22 -29.88
CA VAL A 527 -8.37 0.09 -29.93
C VAL A 527 -7.86 0.95 -31.09
N CYS A 528 -6.58 0.84 -31.43
CA CYS A 528 -6.00 1.48 -32.60
C CYS A 528 -5.25 0.47 -33.48
N PRO A 529 -5.11 0.71 -34.80
CA PRO A 529 -4.16 -0.04 -35.61
C PRO A 529 -2.74 0.11 -35.05
N PRO A 530 -1.96 -0.97 -34.91
CA PRO A 530 -0.58 -0.88 -34.46
C PRO A 530 0.26 -0.04 -35.42
N GLN A 531 1.30 0.58 -34.90
CA GLN A 531 2.08 1.57 -35.62
C GLN A 531 3.54 1.64 -35.14
N LEU A 532 4.42 2.03 -36.06
CA LEU A 532 5.83 2.30 -35.81
C LEU A 532 6.05 3.81 -35.89
N LEU A 533 6.58 4.40 -34.82
CA LEU A 533 6.94 5.83 -34.78
C LEU A 533 8.45 5.99 -34.67
N VAL A 534 8.97 7.02 -35.32
CA VAL A 534 10.40 7.37 -35.34
C VAL A 534 10.55 8.81 -34.88
N PHE A 535 11.26 9.03 -33.79
CA PHE A 535 11.57 10.36 -33.27
C PHE A 535 13.07 10.64 -33.37
N ASP A 536 13.45 11.84 -33.79
CA ASP A 536 14.82 12.33 -33.60
C ASP A 536 15.02 12.65 -32.11
N LEU A 537 16.05 12.10 -31.48
CA LEU A 537 16.32 12.32 -30.06
C LEU A 537 16.87 13.72 -29.78
N ASN A 538 17.46 14.39 -30.77
CA ASN A 538 18.04 15.72 -30.66
C ASN A 538 16.94 16.80 -30.61
N THR A 539 16.06 16.85 -31.60
CA THR A 539 14.93 17.81 -31.64
C THR A 539 13.69 17.32 -30.88
N SER A 540 13.65 16.03 -30.50
CA SER A 540 12.47 15.35 -29.93
C SER A 540 11.23 15.39 -30.81
N GLN A 541 11.38 15.65 -32.11
CA GLN A 541 10.29 15.70 -33.08
C GLN A 541 10.04 14.33 -33.74
N LEU A 542 8.80 14.09 -34.16
CA LEU A 542 8.47 12.95 -35.01
C LEU A 542 9.11 13.16 -36.39
N LEU A 543 9.94 12.20 -36.81
CA LEU A 543 10.46 12.10 -38.18
C LEU A 543 9.50 11.34 -39.10
N LYS A 544 8.88 10.27 -38.60
CA LYS A 544 8.03 9.36 -39.38
C LYS A 544 7.05 8.59 -38.49
N GLN A 545 5.84 8.35 -38.97
CA GLN A 545 4.81 7.52 -38.34
C GLN A 545 4.22 6.60 -39.41
N VAL A 546 4.13 5.30 -39.13
CA VAL A 546 3.72 4.28 -40.10
C VAL A 546 2.73 3.32 -39.45
N LYS A 547 1.53 3.21 -40.01
CA LYS A 547 0.52 2.24 -39.54
C LYS A 547 0.82 0.86 -40.14
N ILE A 548 0.84 -0.15 -39.28
CA ILE A 548 1.04 -1.55 -39.67
C ILE A 548 -0.30 -2.10 -40.17
N PRO A 549 -0.38 -2.70 -41.38
CA PRO A 549 -1.61 -3.28 -41.89
C PRO A 549 -2.15 -4.39 -40.98
N HIS A 550 -3.48 -4.51 -40.86
CA HIS A 550 -4.11 -5.47 -39.93
C HIS A 550 -3.75 -6.93 -40.25
N ASP A 551 -3.69 -7.27 -41.54
CA ASP A 551 -3.28 -8.57 -42.08
C ASP A 551 -1.79 -8.90 -41.86
N ILE A 552 -0.96 -7.89 -41.60
CA ILE A 552 0.42 -8.05 -41.13
C ILE A 552 0.46 -8.17 -39.60
N ALA A 553 -0.36 -7.40 -38.89
CA ALA A 553 -0.34 -7.30 -37.44
C ALA A 553 -0.84 -8.57 -36.72
N VAL A 554 -1.89 -9.23 -37.23
CA VAL A 554 -2.45 -10.46 -36.64
C VAL A 554 -2.24 -11.67 -37.52
N ASN A 555 -2.31 -12.86 -36.92
CA ASN A 555 -2.43 -14.11 -37.64
C ASN A 555 -3.82 -14.18 -38.30
N THR A 556 -3.88 -14.14 -39.63
CA THR A 556 -5.12 -14.10 -40.41
C THR A 556 -6.01 -15.34 -40.27
N THR A 557 -5.51 -16.43 -39.68
CA THR A 557 -6.30 -17.66 -39.44
C THR A 557 -6.93 -17.70 -38.04
N THR A 558 -6.23 -17.21 -37.01
CA THR A 558 -6.74 -17.21 -35.63
C THR A 558 -7.35 -15.88 -35.19
N GLY A 559 -7.00 -14.77 -35.86
CA GLY A 559 -7.33 -13.41 -35.42
C GLY A 559 -6.39 -12.85 -34.36
N ASN A 560 -5.49 -13.66 -33.79
CA ASN A 560 -4.61 -13.26 -32.68
C ASN A 560 -3.33 -12.58 -33.18
N GLY A 561 -2.88 -11.55 -32.47
CA GLY A 561 -1.55 -10.96 -32.63
C GLY A 561 -1.26 -9.94 -31.54
N ALA A 562 -0.02 -9.91 -31.05
CA ALA A 562 0.47 -8.94 -30.07
C ALA A 562 1.95 -8.63 -30.37
N LEU A 563 2.24 -7.38 -30.72
CA LEU A 563 3.55 -6.97 -31.22
C LEU A 563 4.43 -6.51 -30.05
N VAL A 564 5.22 -7.42 -29.48
CA VAL A 564 5.82 -7.24 -28.14
C VAL A 564 7.35 -7.20 -28.10
N THR A 565 8.04 -7.38 -29.23
CA THR A 565 9.51 -7.29 -29.30
C THR A 565 9.98 -6.58 -30.58
N LEU A 566 11.04 -5.78 -30.46
CA LEU A 566 11.55 -4.88 -31.51
C LEU A 566 13.08 -5.02 -31.64
N SER A 567 13.62 -4.86 -32.83
CA SER A 567 15.06 -4.64 -33.09
C SER A 567 15.24 -3.86 -34.40
N VAL A 568 16.26 -3.01 -34.50
CA VAL A 568 16.45 -2.07 -35.62
C VAL A 568 17.86 -2.22 -36.22
N GLN A 569 17.93 -2.31 -37.55
CA GLN A 569 19.17 -2.37 -38.32
C GLN A 569 19.27 -1.15 -39.27
N PRO A 570 19.88 -0.04 -38.84
CA PRO A 570 20.11 1.12 -39.70
C PRO A 570 21.24 0.83 -40.71
N LEU A 571 20.98 1.08 -41.98
CA LEU A 571 21.97 0.96 -43.07
C LEU A 571 22.30 2.35 -43.68
N SER A 572 21.39 3.31 -43.54
CA SER A 572 21.61 4.74 -43.72
C SER A 572 20.86 5.52 -42.64
N CYS A 573 21.46 6.63 -42.19
CA CYS A 573 20.86 7.54 -41.20
C CYS A 573 19.88 8.58 -41.79
N GLU A 574 19.71 8.63 -43.11
CA GLU A 574 18.65 9.44 -43.72
C GLU A 574 17.26 9.03 -43.21
N VAL A 575 16.32 9.97 -43.13
CA VAL A 575 14.98 9.73 -42.56
C VAL A 575 14.20 8.63 -43.32
N ASN A 576 14.30 8.60 -44.64
CA ASN A 576 13.82 7.50 -45.49
C ASN A 576 14.95 6.62 -46.01
N GLY A 577 16.12 6.69 -45.38
CA GLY A 577 17.27 5.85 -45.68
C GLY A 577 16.99 4.39 -45.36
N SER A 578 17.72 3.49 -46.02
CA SER A 578 17.57 2.04 -45.80
C SER A 578 17.77 1.71 -44.30
N THR A 579 16.77 1.11 -43.70
CA THR A 579 16.74 0.66 -42.31
C THR A 579 15.72 -0.47 -42.24
N LEU A 580 16.13 -1.64 -41.78
CA LEU A 580 15.23 -2.76 -41.54
C LEU A 580 14.83 -2.79 -40.06
N VAL A 581 13.55 -3.08 -39.81
CA VAL A 581 12.99 -3.15 -38.46
C VAL A 581 12.31 -4.50 -38.29
N TYR A 582 12.70 -5.21 -37.24
CA TYR A 582 12.23 -6.54 -36.89
C TYR A 582 11.27 -6.45 -35.72
N ILE A 583 10.06 -7.00 -35.86
CA ILE A 583 8.97 -6.92 -34.89
C ILE A 583 8.46 -8.34 -34.63
N GLY A 584 8.57 -8.83 -33.39
CA GLY A 584 8.07 -10.16 -33.02
C GLY A 584 6.64 -10.12 -32.48
N ASP A 585 5.81 -11.03 -32.98
CA ASP A 585 4.43 -11.27 -32.56
C ASP A 585 4.36 -12.56 -31.72
N ASN A 586 4.14 -12.43 -30.42
CA ASN A 586 4.20 -13.57 -29.48
C ASN A 586 2.88 -14.36 -29.37
N GLU A 587 1.75 -13.80 -29.85
CA GLU A 587 0.42 -14.44 -29.81
C GLU A 587 0.06 -15.02 -31.18
N GLY A 588 0.39 -14.32 -32.26
CA GLY A 588 0.24 -14.79 -33.64
C GLY A 588 1.43 -15.60 -34.18
N PHE A 589 2.43 -15.86 -33.31
CA PHE A 589 3.66 -16.64 -33.54
C PHE A 589 4.41 -16.29 -34.84
N ALA A 590 4.77 -15.01 -35.00
CA ALA A 590 5.33 -14.49 -36.24
C ALA A 590 6.49 -13.50 -36.04
N LEU A 591 7.30 -13.31 -37.08
CA LEU A 591 8.29 -12.24 -37.21
C LEU A 591 7.85 -11.33 -38.36
N ILE A 592 7.56 -10.08 -38.05
CA ILE A 592 7.25 -9.03 -39.01
C ILE A 592 8.53 -8.26 -39.33
N ILE A 593 8.71 -7.91 -40.60
CA ILE A 593 9.83 -7.11 -41.10
C ILE A 593 9.25 -5.88 -41.80
N TYR A 594 9.73 -4.70 -41.40
CA TYR A 594 9.43 -3.42 -42.04
C TYR A 594 10.69 -2.87 -42.73
N ASN A 595 10.55 -2.37 -43.96
CA ASN A 595 11.62 -1.66 -44.67
C ASN A 595 11.31 -0.17 -44.75
N ASN A 596 12.19 0.65 -44.19
CA ASN A 596 12.02 2.09 -44.13
C ASN A 596 12.07 2.79 -45.50
N SER A 597 12.78 2.24 -46.50
CA SER A 597 13.03 2.94 -47.76
C SER A 597 11.88 2.87 -48.77
N ASP A 598 11.13 1.76 -48.78
CA ASP A 598 9.94 1.56 -49.63
C ASP A 598 8.62 1.55 -48.82
N ASN A 599 8.71 1.64 -47.49
CA ASN A 599 7.60 1.60 -46.54
C ASN A 599 6.80 0.29 -46.58
N SER A 600 7.42 -0.81 -47.00
CA SER A 600 6.79 -2.14 -47.09
C SER A 600 6.86 -2.92 -45.77
N PHE A 601 5.94 -3.87 -45.63
CA PHE A 601 5.86 -4.82 -44.52
C PHE A 601 5.77 -6.26 -45.04
N GLN A 602 6.36 -7.21 -44.31
CA GLN A 602 6.20 -8.65 -44.54
C GLN A 602 6.00 -9.38 -43.22
N ARG A 603 5.13 -10.39 -43.18
CA ARG A 603 4.89 -11.26 -42.02
C ARG A 603 5.43 -12.67 -42.30
N LEU A 604 6.34 -13.15 -41.46
CA LEU A 604 6.96 -14.48 -41.53
C LEU A 604 6.45 -15.37 -40.40
N THR A 605 6.28 -16.66 -40.65
CA THR A 605 5.92 -17.66 -39.62
C THR A 605 6.95 -18.80 -39.58
N SER A 606 7.11 -19.41 -38.41
CA SER A 606 8.08 -20.48 -38.17
C SER A 606 7.68 -21.26 -36.91
N SER A 607 7.89 -22.56 -36.89
CA SER A 607 7.72 -23.37 -35.66
C SER A 607 8.64 -22.89 -34.54
N THR A 608 9.79 -22.30 -34.88
CA THR A 608 10.75 -21.72 -33.91
C THR A 608 10.22 -20.47 -33.18
N PHE A 609 9.10 -19.90 -33.63
CA PHE A 609 8.42 -18.76 -32.99
C PHE A 609 7.29 -19.17 -32.04
N ALA A 610 6.90 -20.45 -32.02
CA ALA A 610 5.77 -20.94 -31.24
C ALA A 610 6.17 -21.33 -29.80
N SER A 611 5.23 -21.23 -28.87
CA SER A 611 5.36 -21.70 -27.48
C SER A 611 5.50 -23.23 -27.41
N ASP A 612 6.29 -23.74 -26.47
CA ASP A 612 6.37 -25.17 -26.14
C ASP A 612 5.45 -25.49 -24.93
N PRO A 613 4.40 -26.31 -25.08
CA PRO A 613 3.49 -26.66 -23.99
C PRO A 613 4.15 -27.32 -22.76
N ARG A 614 5.40 -27.81 -22.87
CA ARG A 614 6.16 -28.42 -21.77
C ARG A 614 6.81 -27.39 -20.83
N TYR A 615 6.98 -26.14 -21.29
CA TYR A 615 7.74 -25.09 -20.61
C TYR A 615 6.91 -23.81 -20.43
N THR A 616 5.58 -23.95 -20.37
CA THR A 616 4.64 -22.87 -20.08
C THR A 616 4.58 -22.51 -18.60
N THR A 617 5.06 -23.36 -17.69
CA THR A 617 5.13 -23.05 -16.26
C THR A 617 6.46 -22.39 -15.91
N PHE A 618 6.40 -21.21 -15.31
CA PHE A 618 7.51 -20.41 -14.80
C PHE A 618 7.44 -20.38 -13.27
N THR A 619 8.57 -20.36 -12.57
CA THR A 619 8.61 -20.34 -11.10
C THR A 619 9.58 -19.26 -10.62
N ILE A 620 9.11 -18.26 -9.87
CA ILE A 620 9.93 -17.10 -9.46
C ILE A 620 9.81 -16.91 -7.95
N ASN A 621 10.96 -16.88 -7.26
CA ASN A 621 11.09 -16.74 -5.80
C ASN A 621 10.31 -17.75 -4.92
N GLY A 622 9.51 -18.64 -5.50
CA GLY A 622 8.66 -19.63 -4.82
C GLY A 622 7.22 -19.69 -5.36
N GLU A 623 6.78 -18.65 -6.08
CA GLU A 623 5.48 -18.53 -6.75
C GLU A 623 5.57 -19.07 -8.19
N SER A 624 4.46 -19.35 -8.89
CA SER A 624 4.49 -20.07 -10.19
C SER A 624 3.29 -19.86 -11.11
N PHE A 625 3.54 -19.30 -12.29
CA PHE A 625 2.53 -19.05 -13.34
C PHE A 625 2.60 -20.03 -14.50
N THR A 626 1.45 -20.29 -15.12
CA THR A 626 1.39 -20.86 -16.47
C THR A 626 1.07 -19.79 -17.50
N LEU A 627 1.96 -19.59 -18.48
CA LEU A 627 1.83 -18.67 -19.62
C LEU A 627 2.27 -19.37 -20.92
N GLN A 628 1.50 -19.22 -21.98
CA GLN A 628 1.82 -19.73 -23.32
C GLN A 628 2.17 -18.55 -24.23
N SER A 629 3.47 -18.34 -24.50
CA SER A 629 3.94 -17.17 -25.25
C SER A 629 5.08 -17.52 -26.21
N GLY A 630 4.98 -17.04 -27.45
CA GLY A 630 5.90 -17.30 -28.55
C GLY A 630 7.15 -16.42 -28.54
N ILE A 631 7.63 -16.06 -29.74
CA ILE A 631 8.87 -15.31 -29.98
C ILE A 631 8.99 -14.06 -29.08
N PHE A 632 10.06 -14.00 -28.30
CA PHE A 632 10.30 -12.96 -27.32
C PHE A 632 11.79 -12.64 -27.10
N GLY A 633 12.05 -11.40 -26.67
CA GLY A 633 13.37 -10.91 -26.29
C GLY A 633 14.38 -11.07 -27.43
N MET A 634 14.22 -10.28 -28.49
CA MET A 634 15.16 -10.26 -29.62
C MET A 634 16.42 -9.44 -29.32
N ALA A 635 17.54 -9.81 -29.93
CA ALA A 635 18.78 -9.02 -29.89
C ALA A 635 19.58 -9.20 -31.20
N LEU A 636 19.89 -8.10 -31.89
CA LEU A 636 20.66 -8.10 -33.14
C LEU A 636 22.16 -7.95 -32.88
N SER A 637 22.98 -8.91 -33.31
CA SER A 637 24.44 -8.80 -33.19
C SER A 637 25.03 -7.80 -34.19
N PRO A 638 25.80 -6.80 -33.73
CA PRO A 638 26.57 -5.93 -34.61
C PRO A 638 27.82 -6.63 -35.20
N VAL A 639 28.17 -7.82 -34.72
CA VAL A 639 29.33 -8.60 -35.16
C VAL A 639 28.94 -9.62 -36.23
N THR A 640 27.82 -10.33 -36.04
CA THR A 640 27.43 -11.48 -36.88
C THR A 640 26.22 -11.22 -37.77
N GLN A 641 25.51 -10.08 -37.59
CA GLN A 641 24.20 -9.80 -38.20
C GLN A 641 23.13 -10.88 -37.89
N ASN A 642 23.32 -11.65 -36.82
CA ASN A 642 22.32 -12.58 -36.33
C ASN A 642 21.34 -11.88 -35.39
N LEU A 643 20.05 -12.00 -35.68
CA LEU A 643 18.96 -11.64 -34.78
C LEU A 643 18.64 -12.86 -33.88
N TYR A 644 19.10 -12.82 -32.64
CA TYR A 644 18.86 -13.86 -31.62
C TYR A 644 17.46 -13.72 -31.01
N TYR A 645 16.81 -14.84 -30.72
CA TYR A 645 15.49 -14.90 -30.09
C TYR A 645 15.25 -16.25 -29.39
N SER A 646 14.17 -16.34 -28.61
CA SER A 646 13.60 -17.61 -28.13
C SER A 646 12.08 -17.48 -28.11
N ALA A 647 11.33 -18.59 -28.07
CA ALA A 647 9.97 -18.50 -27.54
C ALA A 647 10.06 -18.30 -26.02
N LEU A 648 9.23 -17.44 -25.43
CA LEU A 648 9.28 -17.15 -23.98
C LEU A 648 9.01 -18.42 -23.17
N SER A 649 7.99 -19.18 -23.56
CA SER A 649 7.66 -20.49 -22.98
C SER A 649 8.48 -21.60 -23.64
N SER A 650 9.82 -21.52 -23.58
CA SER A 650 10.75 -22.56 -24.08
C SER A 650 12.13 -22.48 -23.42
N HIS A 651 12.91 -23.56 -23.50
CA HIS A 651 14.32 -23.63 -23.09
C HIS A 651 15.31 -23.54 -24.27
N ASN A 652 14.83 -23.04 -25.41
CA ASN A 652 15.56 -22.98 -26.67
C ASN A 652 16.26 -21.62 -26.84
N LEU A 653 17.37 -21.58 -27.57
CA LEU A 653 17.96 -20.33 -28.05
C LEU A 653 18.20 -20.41 -29.56
N ASN A 654 17.55 -19.51 -30.29
CA ASN A 654 17.49 -19.48 -31.75
C ASN A 654 18.07 -18.16 -32.29
N TYR A 655 18.34 -18.12 -33.60
CA TYR A 655 18.68 -16.92 -34.33
C TYR A 655 18.36 -17.05 -35.82
N VAL A 656 18.31 -15.90 -36.50
CA VAL A 656 18.23 -15.79 -37.96
C VAL A 656 19.23 -14.74 -38.43
N ASN A 657 20.00 -15.05 -39.48
CA ASN A 657 20.92 -14.08 -40.06
C ASN A 657 20.15 -13.09 -40.96
N THR A 658 20.35 -11.78 -40.76
CA THR A 658 19.52 -10.76 -41.40
C THR A 658 19.90 -10.43 -42.85
N GLU A 659 21.05 -10.90 -43.36
CA GLU A 659 21.42 -10.72 -44.78
C GLU A 659 20.42 -11.35 -45.75
N GLN A 660 19.66 -12.35 -45.28
CA GLN A 660 18.54 -12.97 -46.00
C GLN A 660 17.45 -11.94 -46.38
N PHE A 661 17.30 -10.87 -45.59
CA PHE A 661 16.24 -9.86 -45.74
C PHE A 661 16.69 -8.60 -46.49
N LEU A 662 18.00 -8.44 -46.75
CA LEU A 662 18.57 -7.31 -47.50
C LEU A 662 18.26 -7.35 -49.00
N LYS A 663 17.72 -8.47 -49.51
CA LYS A 663 17.38 -8.67 -50.92
C LYS A 663 15.89 -8.42 -51.10
N SER A 664 15.51 -7.49 -51.98
CA SER A 664 14.14 -6.98 -52.13
C SER A 664 13.06 -7.99 -52.58
N GLN A 665 13.41 -9.27 -52.75
CA GLN A 665 12.48 -10.37 -53.04
C GLN A 665 12.92 -11.66 -52.32
N TYR A 666 12.77 -11.73 -50.99
CA TYR A 666 12.80 -13.00 -50.27
C TYR A 666 11.39 -13.62 -50.22
N GLN A 667 11.28 -14.93 -50.44
CA GLN A 667 10.03 -15.66 -50.26
C GLN A 667 9.92 -16.12 -48.80
N ALA A 668 8.79 -15.83 -48.15
CA ALA A 668 8.60 -16.07 -46.71
C ALA A 668 8.91 -17.51 -46.25
N ASN A 669 8.67 -18.50 -47.11
CA ASN A 669 8.86 -19.93 -46.81
C ASN A 669 10.33 -20.40 -46.89
N ASN A 670 11.25 -19.58 -47.42
CA ASN A 670 12.64 -19.97 -47.70
C ASN A 670 13.66 -19.37 -46.70
N VAL A 671 13.20 -18.83 -45.57
CA VAL A 671 14.05 -18.20 -44.54
C VAL A 671 14.66 -19.28 -43.63
N HIS A 672 15.99 -19.32 -43.51
CA HIS A 672 16.67 -20.30 -42.65
C HIS A 672 16.83 -19.76 -41.22
N TYR A 673 16.13 -20.40 -40.29
CA TYR A 673 16.29 -20.24 -38.84
C TYR A 673 17.28 -21.26 -38.28
N GLN A 674 18.07 -20.89 -37.27
CA GLN A 674 19.09 -21.74 -36.64
C GLN A 674 19.00 -21.65 -35.12
N GLY A 675 19.56 -22.61 -34.37
CA GLY A 675 19.45 -22.60 -32.90
C GLY A 675 19.88 -23.88 -32.20
N LYS A 676 19.59 -23.94 -30.90
CA LYS A 676 19.74 -25.11 -30.02
C LYS A 676 18.52 -25.28 -29.14
N GLU A 677 17.90 -26.45 -29.22
CA GLU A 677 16.80 -26.83 -28.34
C GLU A 677 17.30 -27.22 -26.94
N ASN A 678 16.52 -26.90 -25.91
CA ASN A 678 16.74 -27.32 -24.51
C ASN A 678 18.16 -27.08 -23.95
N ILE A 679 18.84 -26.04 -24.46
CA ILE A 679 20.19 -25.67 -24.03
C ILE A 679 20.19 -24.94 -22.68
N LEU A 680 19.08 -24.28 -22.35
CA LEU A 680 18.85 -23.61 -21.07
C LEU A 680 18.16 -24.56 -20.07
N TRP A 681 18.27 -24.25 -18.78
CA TRP A 681 17.64 -25.00 -17.69
C TRP A 681 16.40 -24.30 -17.09
N THR A 682 16.10 -23.11 -17.60
CA THR A 682 14.86 -22.35 -17.38
C THR A 682 14.67 -21.41 -18.58
N GLN A 683 13.51 -20.79 -18.69
CA GLN A 683 13.14 -19.88 -19.75
C GLN A 683 14.03 -18.62 -19.77
N ALA A 684 14.31 -18.10 -20.98
CA ALA A 684 15.03 -16.85 -21.18
C ALA A 684 14.07 -15.69 -21.50
N SER A 685 14.18 -14.61 -20.72
CA SER A 685 13.35 -13.41 -20.91
C SER A 685 13.99 -12.42 -21.91
N ALA A 686 14.17 -11.16 -21.53
CA ALA A 686 14.84 -10.16 -22.34
C ALA A 686 16.32 -10.51 -22.59
N LYS A 687 16.81 -10.07 -23.75
CA LYS A 687 18.16 -10.32 -24.25
C LYS A 687 18.74 -9.04 -24.81
N GLY A 688 20.05 -8.92 -24.82
CA GLY A 688 20.76 -7.80 -25.42
C GLY A 688 22.23 -8.15 -25.61
N ILE A 689 22.87 -7.56 -26.61
CA ILE A 689 24.22 -7.95 -27.05
C ILE A 689 25.15 -6.75 -27.12
N SER A 690 26.42 -7.00 -26.84
CA SER A 690 27.50 -6.01 -26.81
C SER A 690 28.20 -5.87 -28.17
N ASP A 691 28.84 -4.71 -28.40
CA ASP A 691 29.70 -4.41 -29.56
C ASP A 691 30.81 -5.48 -29.83
N ASN A 692 31.14 -6.34 -28.86
CA ASN A 692 32.16 -7.41 -28.98
C ASN A 692 31.59 -8.83 -28.94
N GLY A 693 30.29 -9.02 -29.17
CA GLY A 693 29.66 -10.33 -29.36
C GLY A 693 29.44 -11.14 -28.08
N VAL A 694 29.27 -10.49 -26.93
CA VAL A 694 28.74 -11.13 -25.70
C VAL A 694 27.24 -10.83 -25.60
N LEU A 695 26.43 -11.88 -25.73
CA LEU A 695 24.98 -11.90 -25.54
C LEU A 695 24.68 -12.07 -24.05
N PHE A 696 23.82 -11.21 -23.49
CA PHE A 696 23.29 -11.29 -22.13
C PHE A 696 21.80 -11.62 -22.16
N PHE A 697 21.33 -12.41 -21.21
CA PHE A 697 19.92 -12.79 -21.08
C PHE A 697 19.52 -13.13 -19.64
N GLY A 698 18.29 -12.80 -19.26
CA GLY A 698 17.72 -13.15 -17.96
C GLY A 698 17.26 -14.61 -17.90
N LEU A 699 17.59 -15.32 -16.82
CA LEU A 699 17.13 -16.67 -16.52
C LEU A 699 16.01 -16.61 -15.48
N VAL A 700 14.77 -16.83 -15.93
CA VAL A 700 13.56 -16.53 -15.14
C VAL A 700 13.50 -17.37 -13.86
N GLY A 701 13.57 -18.69 -13.97
CA GLY A 701 13.43 -19.61 -12.83
C GLY A 701 14.61 -19.62 -11.85
N ASP A 702 15.69 -18.91 -12.17
CA ASP A 702 16.89 -18.85 -11.33
C ASP A 702 17.08 -17.47 -10.65
N THR A 703 16.25 -16.47 -10.98
CA THR A 703 16.38 -15.07 -10.52
C THR A 703 17.78 -14.49 -10.76
N SER A 704 18.30 -14.73 -11.97
CA SER A 704 19.70 -14.47 -12.31
C SER A 704 19.90 -13.99 -13.75
N LEU A 705 21.06 -13.35 -13.97
CA LEU A 705 21.51 -12.83 -15.26
C LEU A 705 22.65 -13.70 -15.78
N ALA A 706 22.54 -14.18 -17.02
CA ALA A 706 23.52 -15.03 -17.68
C ALA A 706 24.10 -14.40 -18.95
N CYS A 707 25.22 -14.93 -19.43
CA CYS A 707 25.85 -14.53 -20.68
C CYS A 707 26.43 -15.70 -21.49
N TRP A 708 26.62 -15.47 -22.78
CA TRP A 708 27.30 -16.33 -23.75
C TRP A 708 28.06 -15.45 -24.76
N ASN A 709 29.14 -15.97 -25.36
CA ASN A 709 29.97 -15.23 -26.32
C ASN A 709 29.92 -15.92 -27.69
N GLU A 710 29.56 -15.17 -28.74
CA GLU A 710 29.39 -15.65 -30.12
C GLU A 710 30.65 -16.32 -30.70
N ASN A 711 31.84 -15.96 -30.21
CA ASN A 711 33.12 -16.55 -30.63
C ASN A 711 33.36 -17.95 -30.01
N ARG A 712 32.42 -18.47 -29.21
CA ARG A 712 32.42 -19.84 -28.67
C ARG A 712 31.23 -20.61 -29.23
N LEU A 713 31.38 -21.93 -29.36
CA LEU A 713 30.26 -22.81 -29.74
C LEU A 713 29.07 -22.61 -28.80
N LEU A 714 27.86 -22.55 -29.37
CA LEU A 714 26.61 -22.52 -28.60
C LEU A 714 26.36 -23.89 -27.96
N ASP A 715 26.83 -24.02 -26.72
CA ASP A 715 26.87 -25.22 -25.90
C ASP A 715 26.73 -24.78 -24.43
N ARG A 716 26.01 -25.57 -23.61
CA ARG A 716 25.63 -25.20 -22.24
C ARG A 716 26.83 -24.92 -21.33
N LYS A 717 27.97 -25.56 -21.59
CA LYS A 717 29.25 -25.31 -20.88
C LYS A 717 29.90 -23.94 -21.16
N ASN A 718 29.38 -23.18 -22.13
CA ASN A 718 29.84 -21.84 -22.47
C ASN A 718 28.85 -20.75 -22.02
N ILE A 719 27.83 -21.11 -21.23
CA ILE A 719 26.82 -20.21 -20.68
C ILE A 719 27.10 -20.05 -19.17
N GLU A 720 27.34 -18.82 -18.73
CA GLU A 720 27.74 -18.51 -17.35
C GLU A 720 26.77 -17.54 -16.67
N VAL A 721 26.54 -17.71 -15.36
CA VAL A 721 25.71 -16.82 -14.55
C VAL A 721 26.59 -15.74 -13.92
N VAL A 722 26.30 -14.47 -14.21
CA VAL A 722 27.14 -13.32 -13.80
C VAL A 722 26.60 -12.52 -12.62
N ALA A 723 25.30 -12.61 -12.33
CA ALA A 723 24.68 -12.00 -11.14
C ALA A 723 23.39 -12.73 -10.72
N LYS A 724 23.09 -12.73 -9.42
CA LYS A 724 21.93 -13.44 -8.84
C LYS A 724 21.44 -12.75 -7.56
N ASN A 725 20.14 -12.44 -7.47
CA ASN A 725 19.50 -11.87 -6.28
C ASN A 725 17.99 -12.13 -6.33
N LYS A 726 17.44 -12.78 -5.29
CA LYS A 726 16.02 -13.13 -5.22
C LYS A 726 15.07 -11.94 -4.97
N GLU A 727 15.60 -10.84 -4.43
CA GLU A 727 14.84 -9.60 -4.26
C GLU A 727 14.99 -8.70 -5.49
N THR A 728 16.21 -8.54 -6.01
CA THR A 728 16.52 -7.52 -7.05
C THR A 728 16.78 -8.06 -8.45
N LEU A 729 16.54 -9.35 -8.75
CA LEU A 729 16.66 -9.94 -10.10
C LEU A 729 15.51 -10.93 -10.41
N GLN A 730 14.29 -10.66 -9.93
CA GLN A 730 13.14 -11.56 -10.08
C GLN A 730 12.75 -11.85 -11.54
N ALA A 731 12.51 -10.81 -12.35
CA ALA A 731 12.23 -10.97 -13.78
C ALA A 731 12.81 -9.84 -14.62
N ILE A 732 13.63 -10.17 -15.62
CA ILE A 732 14.31 -9.16 -16.46
C ILE A 732 13.49 -8.93 -17.73
N THR A 733 12.73 -7.83 -17.79
CA THR A 733 11.73 -7.55 -18.85
C THR A 733 12.28 -6.74 -20.03
N GLY A 734 13.32 -5.93 -19.79
CA GLY A 734 14.09 -5.22 -20.82
C GLY A 734 15.59 -5.25 -20.50
N LEU A 735 16.45 -5.35 -21.52
CA LEU A 735 17.91 -5.44 -21.39
C LEU A 735 18.57 -4.70 -22.56
N LYS A 736 19.35 -3.65 -22.27
CA LYS A 736 20.11 -2.87 -23.25
C LYS A 736 21.59 -2.84 -22.85
N VAL A 737 22.47 -3.11 -23.81
CA VAL A 737 23.92 -3.00 -23.60
C VAL A 737 24.41 -1.74 -24.28
N LYS A 738 25.03 -0.82 -23.53
CA LYS A 738 25.67 0.38 -24.08
C LYS A 738 27.14 0.41 -23.62
N ARG A 739 28.02 1.07 -24.38
CA ARG A 739 29.51 0.96 -24.30
C ARG A 739 30.20 1.16 -22.94
N LYS A 740 29.50 1.60 -21.88
CA LYS A 740 30.02 1.71 -20.51
C LYS A 740 29.04 1.27 -19.40
N ILE A 741 27.81 0.85 -19.74
CA ILE A 741 26.76 0.53 -18.77
C ILE A 741 25.93 -0.65 -19.30
N LEU A 742 25.70 -1.65 -18.45
CA LEU A 742 24.71 -2.69 -18.67
C LEU A 742 23.40 -2.24 -18.01
N LEU A 743 22.40 -1.90 -18.83
CA LEU A 743 21.07 -1.47 -18.39
C LEU A 743 20.09 -2.64 -18.51
N PHE A 744 19.34 -2.91 -17.46
CA PHE A 744 18.30 -3.93 -17.45
C PHE A 744 17.19 -3.51 -16.49
N VAL A 745 15.93 -3.67 -16.93
CA VAL A 745 14.77 -3.51 -16.07
C VAL A 745 14.55 -4.82 -15.34
N VAL A 746 14.45 -4.75 -14.01
CA VAL A 746 13.94 -5.84 -13.21
C VAL A 746 12.52 -5.50 -12.77
N HIS A 747 11.58 -6.31 -13.23
CA HIS A 747 10.26 -6.39 -12.63
C HIS A 747 10.38 -7.30 -11.40
N GLY A 748 10.29 -6.73 -10.20
CA GLY A 748 9.79 -7.48 -9.05
C GLY A 748 8.29 -7.65 -9.30
N PHE A 749 7.79 -8.88 -9.43
CA PHE A 749 6.41 -9.11 -9.86
C PHE A 749 5.41 -8.60 -8.81
N PRO A 750 4.53 -7.64 -9.11
CA PRO A 750 3.26 -7.54 -8.41
C PRO A 750 2.43 -8.75 -8.83
N VAL A 751 2.07 -9.61 -7.86
CA VAL A 751 1.30 -10.83 -8.14
C VAL A 751 -0.17 -10.48 -8.37
N GLU A 752 -0.50 -10.09 -9.61
CA GLU A 752 -1.84 -10.12 -10.20
C GLU A 752 -1.66 -10.20 -11.74
N TYR A 753 -1.98 -11.30 -12.46
CA TYR A 753 -2.70 -12.52 -12.08
C TYR A 753 -1.88 -13.79 -12.33
N GLU A 754 -1.89 -14.72 -11.37
CA GLU A 754 -1.27 -16.03 -11.52
C GLU A 754 -2.32 -17.14 -11.79
N TYR A 755 -2.38 -17.60 -13.04
CA TYR A 755 -3.07 -18.85 -13.37
C TYR A 755 -2.18 -20.05 -12.98
N VAL A 756 -2.74 -20.96 -12.16
CA VAL A 756 -2.25 -22.31 -11.78
C VAL A 756 -1.38 -22.45 -10.51
N LEU A 757 -2.07 -22.49 -9.36
CA LEU A 757 -1.89 -23.49 -8.28
C LEU A 757 -0.52 -23.66 -7.56
N ALA A 758 -0.23 -22.80 -6.58
CA ALA A 758 0.62 -23.17 -5.43
C ALA A 758 0.21 -22.46 -4.11
N ALA A 759 -0.55 -23.16 -3.25
CA ALA A 759 -0.70 -22.88 -1.80
C ALA A 759 -1.03 -21.42 -1.35
N ASN A 760 -2.15 -20.85 -1.81
CA ASN A 760 -2.69 -19.60 -1.26
C ASN A 760 -2.84 -19.65 0.28
N ALA A 761 -2.23 -18.71 1.01
CA ALA A 761 -2.48 -18.52 2.44
C ALA A 761 -3.64 -17.53 2.65
N LEU A 762 -4.64 -17.88 3.47
CA LEU A 762 -5.71 -16.94 3.84
C LEU A 762 -5.10 -15.76 4.63
N LYS A 763 -5.48 -14.53 4.29
CA LYS A 763 -4.98 -13.32 4.95
C LYS A 763 -5.47 -13.24 6.38
N VAL A 764 -4.56 -13.23 7.36
CA VAL A 764 -4.90 -13.01 8.78
C VAL A 764 -5.46 -11.61 8.97
N VAL A 765 -6.65 -11.51 9.56
CA VAL A 765 -7.36 -10.26 9.89
C VAL A 765 -7.22 -9.93 11.38
N TYR A 766 -7.35 -10.94 12.24
CA TYR A 766 -7.19 -10.82 13.69
C TYR A 766 -6.42 -12.02 14.23
N GLN A 767 -5.67 -11.83 15.30
CA GLN A 767 -4.93 -12.90 15.98
C GLN A 767 -4.81 -12.67 17.49
N TRP A 768 -4.74 -13.76 18.25
CA TRP A 768 -4.60 -13.75 19.70
C TRP A 768 -3.60 -14.79 20.20
N LYS A 769 -2.91 -14.44 21.28
CA LYS A 769 -2.23 -15.39 22.18
C LYS A 769 -3.21 -16.02 23.16
N TYR A 770 -4.09 -15.17 23.71
CA TYR A 770 -5.22 -15.50 24.59
C TYR A 770 -6.30 -14.43 24.43
N PHE A 771 -7.56 -14.78 24.73
CA PHE A 771 -8.66 -13.82 24.73
C PHE A 771 -8.74 -13.06 26.05
N ASP A 772 -9.10 -11.78 25.94
CA ASP A 772 -9.29 -10.85 27.04
C ASP A 772 -10.47 -9.92 26.71
N TYR A 773 -11.08 -9.30 27.70
CA TYR A 773 -12.38 -8.63 27.58
C TYR A 773 -12.33 -7.16 27.98
N ASN A 774 -13.15 -6.31 27.36
CA ASN A 774 -13.30 -4.91 27.76
C ASN A 774 -14.20 -4.79 29.00
N PHE A 775 -13.65 -5.06 30.18
CA PHE A 775 -14.32 -4.88 31.49
C PHE A 775 -14.61 -3.42 31.86
N GLY A 776 -14.29 -2.45 30.99
CA GLY A 776 -14.40 -1.02 31.24
C GLY A 776 -13.20 -0.43 32.01
N SER A 777 -12.77 -1.08 33.09
CA SER A 777 -11.60 -0.65 33.89
C SER A 777 -10.71 -1.84 34.32
N ASN A 778 -9.47 -1.56 34.75
CA ASN A 778 -8.54 -2.59 35.19
C ASN A 778 -8.98 -3.21 36.52
N GLU A 779 -9.55 -2.42 37.43
CA GLU A 779 -10.01 -2.87 38.75
C GLU A 779 -11.12 -3.91 38.60
N ARG A 780 -12.05 -3.69 37.67
CA ARG A 780 -13.09 -4.67 37.28
C ARG A 780 -12.48 -5.94 36.68
N ARG A 781 -11.43 -5.81 35.87
CA ARG A 781 -10.68 -6.96 35.32
C ARG A 781 -9.95 -7.75 36.40
N GLN A 782 -9.29 -7.09 37.35
CA GLN A 782 -8.61 -7.75 38.47
C GLN A 782 -9.62 -8.41 39.42
N ALA A 783 -10.74 -7.75 39.73
CA ALA A 783 -11.83 -8.34 40.51
C ALA A 783 -12.43 -9.58 39.80
N ALA A 784 -12.57 -9.55 38.47
CA ALA A 784 -13.00 -10.73 37.69
C ALA A 784 -11.98 -11.88 37.75
N ILE A 785 -10.68 -11.59 37.80
CA ILE A 785 -9.63 -12.60 37.98
C ILE A 785 -9.65 -13.17 39.40
N GLN A 786 -9.67 -12.31 40.42
CA GLN A 786 -9.67 -12.70 41.84
C GLN A 786 -10.91 -13.52 42.23
N SER A 787 -12.08 -13.20 41.65
CA SER A 787 -13.33 -13.96 41.84
C SER A 787 -13.46 -15.21 40.96
N GLY A 788 -12.47 -15.51 40.13
CA GLY A 788 -12.52 -16.64 39.18
C GLY A 788 -13.52 -16.48 38.02
N LYS A 789 -14.21 -15.33 37.91
CA LYS A 789 -15.08 -14.99 36.75
C LYS A 789 -14.29 -14.91 35.44
N TYR A 790 -12.98 -14.63 35.49
CA TYR A 790 -12.08 -14.57 34.32
C TYR A 790 -10.76 -15.32 34.56
N ASN A 791 -10.46 -16.28 33.69
CA ASN A 791 -9.16 -16.94 33.57
C ASN A 791 -8.82 -17.11 32.10
N TYR A 792 -7.87 -16.33 31.58
CA TYR A 792 -7.47 -16.31 30.17
C TYR A 792 -7.15 -17.71 29.59
N LYS A 793 -6.67 -18.64 30.44
CA LYS A 793 -6.32 -20.01 30.02
C LYS A 793 -7.50 -20.84 29.52
N ASN A 794 -8.72 -20.49 29.92
CA ASN A 794 -9.92 -21.31 29.70
C ASN A 794 -10.81 -20.79 28.55
N ASN A 795 -10.36 -19.77 27.81
CA ASN A 795 -11.16 -19.06 26.81
C ASN A 795 -10.83 -19.55 25.39
N PHE A 796 -11.60 -20.51 24.87
CA PHE A 796 -11.37 -21.18 23.58
C PHE A 796 -12.45 -20.81 22.54
N PRO A 797 -12.09 -20.35 21.33
CA PRO A 797 -13.03 -19.87 20.33
C PRO A 797 -13.45 -20.97 19.34
N ILE A 798 -14.72 -20.98 18.95
CA ILE A 798 -15.29 -22.03 18.06
C ILE A 798 -15.86 -21.48 16.75
N ASP A 799 -16.39 -20.26 16.73
CA ASP A 799 -17.03 -19.70 15.54
C ASP A 799 -16.75 -18.20 15.37
N VAL A 800 -16.83 -17.78 14.11
CA VAL A 800 -16.78 -16.38 13.67
C VAL A 800 -17.99 -16.12 12.78
N ASP A 801 -18.53 -14.90 12.80
CA ASP A 801 -19.44 -14.40 11.76
C ASP A 801 -19.29 -12.89 11.59
N ARG A 802 -19.69 -12.35 10.44
CA ARG A 802 -19.42 -10.96 10.03
C ARG A 802 -20.66 -10.30 9.46
N TRP A 803 -21.19 -9.31 10.18
CA TRP A 803 -22.24 -8.43 9.68
C TRP A 803 -21.66 -7.16 9.05
N HIS A 804 -22.24 -6.78 7.90
CA HIS A 804 -22.02 -5.49 7.25
C HIS A 804 -23.34 -4.72 7.22
N GLY A 805 -23.34 -3.47 7.70
CA GLY A 805 -24.54 -2.64 7.76
C GLY A 805 -25.05 -2.24 6.38
N LYS A 806 -26.30 -2.58 6.06
CA LYS A 806 -26.96 -2.17 4.81
C LYS A 806 -27.44 -0.72 4.91
N VAL A 807 -26.63 0.22 4.41
CA VAL A 807 -27.06 1.61 4.19
C VAL A 807 -27.97 1.67 2.97
N TYR A 808 -29.29 1.68 3.18
CA TYR A 808 -30.28 1.82 2.12
C TYR A 808 -30.31 3.27 1.60
N LYS A 809 -29.65 3.54 0.46
CA LYS A 809 -29.80 4.82 -0.26
C LYS A 809 -31.21 4.95 -0.84
N VAL A 810 -32.14 5.54 -0.08
CA VAL A 810 -33.46 5.98 -0.55
C VAL A 810 -33.73 7.37 0.01
N LEU A 811 -34.08 8.30 -0.90
CA LEU A 811 -34.27 9.75 -0.69
C LEU A 811 -33.03 10.55 -0.23
N ILE A 812 -32.69 11.54 -1.06
CA ILE A 812 -31.81 12.66 -0.71
C ILE A 812 -32.68 13.74 -0.01
N ILE A 813 -32.04 14.76 0.60
CA ILE A 813 -32.59 16.05 1.07
C ILE A 813 -32.94 16.16 2.57
N ILE A 814 -33.43 15.13 3.27
CA ILE A 814 -33.96 15.33 4.66
C ILE A 814 -32.98 14.96 5.81
N GLU A 815 -31.98 14.09 5.62
CA GLU A 815 -31.06 13.72 6.71
C GLU A 815 -30.06 14.81 7.15
N TYR A 816 -30.07 16.00 6.53
CA TYR A 816 -29.14 17.09 6.87
C TYR A 816 -29.54 17.95 8.08
N LEU A 817 -30.67 17.68 8.74
CA LEU A 817 -31.20 18.51 9.84
C LEU A 817 -31.49 17.78 11.17
N CYS A 818 -31.28 16.46 11.26
CA CYS A 818 -31.41 15.71 12.53
C CYS A 818 -30.17 14.86 12.82
N ARG A 819 -29.45 15.18 13.90
CA ARG A 819 -28.38 14.33 14.43
C ARG A 819 -28.96 13.04 15.03
N ILE A 820 -28.74 11.90 14.38
CA ILE A 820 -28.79 10.59 15.00
C ILE A 820 -27.44 9.89 14.78
N ASN A 821 -26.85 9.34 15.84
CA ASN A 821 -25.57 8.64 15.76
C ASN A 821 -25.70 7.30 15.03
N SER A 822 -25.44 7.27 13.72
CA SER A 822 -25.10 6.02 13.02
C SER A 822 -23.68 5.60 13.42
N THR A 823 -23.58 4.78 14.47
CA THR A 823 -22.33 4.13 14.87
C THR A 823 -21.78 3.21 13.76
N ASN A 824 -20.50 2.81 13.87
CA ASN A 824 -19.87 1.85 12.96
C ASN A 824 -20.74 0.58 12.81
N GLN A 825 -21.38 0.41 11.65
CA GLN A 825 -22.39 -0.64 11.47
C GLN A 825 -21.82 -2.04 11.21
N ASN A 826 -20.50 -2.22 11.15
CA ASN A 826 -19.88 -3.50 10.82
C ASN A 826 -19.42 -4.25 12.08
N LYS A 827 -19.95 -5.45 12.31
CA LYS A 827 -19.73 -6.25 13.54
C LYS A 827 -19.07 -7.59 13.19
N THR A 828 -17.94 -7.91 13.81
CA THR A 828 -17.36 -9.28 13.80
C THR A 828 -17.69 -9.97 15.11
N PHE A 829 -18.40 -11.09 15.04
CA PHE A 829 -18.78 -11.92 16.17
C PHE A 829 -17.73 -13.01 16.41
N VAL A 830 -17.47 -13.33 17.69
CA VAL A 830 -16.62 -14.45 18.12
C VAL A 830 -17.32 -15.19 19.26
N THR A 831 -17.48 -16.50 19.11
CA THR A 831 -18.03 -17.37 20.15
C THR A 831 -16.92 -18.02 20.97
N ILE A 832 -17.05 -18.01 22.30
CA ILE A 832 -16.15 -18.65 23.26
C ILE A 832 -16.94 -19.70 24.05
N LEU A 833 -16.43 -20.93 24.17
CA LEU A 833 -17.13 -21.97 24.94
C LEU A 833 -17.20 -21.62 26.43
N ARG A 834 -18.36 -21.82 27.07
CA ARG A 834 -18.50 -21.54 28.50
C ARG A 834 -17.77 -22.59 29.34
N ASN A 835 -16.87 -22.12 30.19
CA ASN A 835 -16.20 -22.88 31.23
C ASN A 835 -15.93 -21.95 32.44
N ASN A 836 -15.44 -22.48 33.55
CA ASN A 836 -14.99 -21.68 34.69
C ASN A 836 -13.94 -20.66 34.23
N GLY A 837 -14.13 -19.37 34.54
CA GLY A 837 -13.24 -18.30 34.06
C GLY A 837 -13.50 -17.80 32.64
N VAL A 838 -14.65 -18.11 32.03
CA VAL A 838 -15.12 -17.51 30.76
C VAL A 838 -16.21 -16.47 31.05
N PRO A 839 -15.91 -15.15 30.94
CA PRO A 839 -16.83 -14.08 31.31
C PRO A 839 -18.08 -14.02 30.42
N SER A 840 -17.91 -14.19 29.10
CA SER A 840 -18.99 -14.12 28.12
C SER A 840 -18.74 -15.03 26.93
N SER A 841 -19.78 -15.74 26.51
CA SER A 841 -19.73 -16.71 25.41
C SER A 841 -20.03 -16.10 24.04
N LEU A 842 -20.94 -15.14 23.93
CA LEU A 842 -21.23 -14.41 22.69
C LEU A 842 -20.63 -13.00 22.74
N ASN A 843 -19.74 -12.68 21.80
CA ASN A 843 -18.99 -11.43 21.83
C ASN A 843 -18.85 -10.81 20.44
N VAL A 844 -18.56 -9.51 20.41
CA VAL A 844 -18.00 -8.81 19.26
C VAL A 844 -16.54 -8.41 19.53
N ILE A 845 -15.75 -8.26 18.47
CA ILE A 845 -14.39 -7.71 18.57
C ILE A 845 -14.49 -6.19 18.71
N SER A 846 -13.88 -5.64 19.76
CA SER A 846 -13.78 -4.19 19.98
C SER A 846 -12.56 -3.58 19.28
N ASN A 847 -12.53 -2.25 19.21
CA ASN A 847 -11.36 -1.49 18.73
C ASN A 847 -10.23 -1.37 19.79
N LYS A 848 -10.43 -1.89 21.02
CA LYS A 848 -9.38 -1.89 22.05
C LYS A 848 -8.48 -3.11 21.88
N ILE A 849 -7.19 -2.96 22.19
CA ILE A 849 -6.21 -4.05 22.12
C ILE A 849 -5.58 -4.23 23.51
N GLY A 850 -5.46 -5.48 23.96
CA GLY A 850 -4.70 -5.86 25.16
C GLY A 850 -3.53 -6.77 24.80
N ASN A 851 -2.73 -7.14 25.80
CA ASN A 851 -1.49 -7.92 25.62
C ASN A 851 -1.69 -9.28 24.94
N GLY A 852 -2.90 -9.86 25.02
CA GLY A 852 -3.28 -11.10 24.34
C GLY A 852 -3.77 -10.93 22.89
N GLY A 853 -4.20 -9.74 22.49
CA GLY A 853 -4.86 -9.43 21.21
C GLY A 853 -6.02 -8.43 21.37
N PRO A 854 -6.84 -8.22 20.32
CA PRO A 854 -8.05 -7.39 20.38
C PRO A 854 -9.00 -7.80 21.51
N LEU A 855 -9.54 -6.85 22.28
CA LEU A 855 -10.45 -7.14 23.39
C LEU A 855 -11.85 -7.49 22.90
N LEU A 856 -12.47 -8.48 23.55
CA LEU A 856 -13.86 -8.87 23.31
C LEU A 856 -14.84 -8.01 24.12
N GLU A 857 -15.99 -7.70 23.53
CA GLU A 857 -17.14 -7.07 24.17
C GLU A 857 -18.35 -8.01 24.13
N PRO A 858 -19.00 -8.34 25.27
CA PRO A 858 -20.19 -9.18 25.30
C PRO A 858 -21.35 -8.59 24.48
N TYR A 859 -22.01 -9.42 23.67
CA TYR A 859 -23.10 -8.97 22.80
C TYR A 859 -24.47 -9.53 23.26
N PRO A 860 -25.54 -8.70 23.32
CA PRO A 860 -25.54 -7.25 23.08
C PRO A 860 -24.85 -6.41 24.16
N ASN A 861 -24.74 -6.91 25.39
CA ASN A 861 -24.02 -6.29 26.52
C ASN A 861 -23.83 -7.30 27.67
N TRP A 862 -23.19 -6.88 28.77
CA TRP A 862 -22.89 -7.72 29.93
C TRP A 862 -24.09 -8.41 30.60
N SER A 863 -25.31 -7.87 30.55
CA SER A 863 -26.48 -8.52 31.19
C SER A 863 -26.86 -9.86 30.54
N TRP A 864 -26.44 -10.09 29.29
CA TRP A 864 -26.62 -11.36 28.59
C TRP A 864 -25.56 -12.41 28.94
N ALA A 865 -24.45 -11.99 29.56
CA ALA A 865 -23.34 -12.87 29.93
C ALA A 865 -23.50 -13.49 31.33
N GLU A 866 -24.18 -12.81 32.25
CA GLU A 866 -24.37 -13.23 33.66
C GLU A 866 -25.57 -14.18 33.85
N ASN A 867 -25.54 -15.34 33.20
CA ASN A 867 -26.68 -16.25 33.09
C ASN A 867 -26.92 -17.17 34.32
N GLN A 868 -27.04 -16.62 35.54
CA GLN A 868 -27.26 -17.43 36.76
C GLN A 868 -28.69 -18.02 36.90
N ASN A 869 -29.64 -17.57 36.07
CA ASN A 869 -31.06 -17.89 36.14
C ASN A 869 -31.63 -18.51 34.83
N CYS A 870 -30.77 -18.85 33.87
CA CYS A 870 -31.14 -19.31 32.53
C CYS A 870 -32.03 -18.34 31.71
N SER A 871 -31.99 -17.01 31.95
CA SER A 871 -32.64 -16.02 31.08
C SER A 871 -31.72 -15.44 30.00
N GLY A 872 -30.42 -15.37 30.26
CA GLY A 872 -29.38 -14.90 29.34
C GLY A 872 -28.79 -16.03 28.47
N ILE A 873 -27.53 -15.85 28.05
CA ILE A 873 -26.79 -16.79 27.20
C ILE A 873 -25.80 -17.61 28.04
N THR A 874 -25.95 -18.93 28.01
CA THR A 874 -25.06 -19.89 28.68
C THR A 874 -23.79 -20.08 27.86
N SER A 875 -23.87 -20.79 26.74
CA SER A 875 -22.72 -21.29 25.98
C SER A 875 -23.09 -21.45 24.50
N VAL A 876 -22.56 -20.54 23.68
CA VAL A 876 -22.75 -20.52 22.23
C VAL A 876 -21.59 -21.23 21.57
N TYR A 877 -21.87 -22.30 20.85
CA TYR A 877 -20.87 -22.92 19.97
C TYR A 877 -20.75 -22.13 18.67
N ARG A 878 -21.87 -21.93 17.96
CA ARG A 878 -21.91 -21.27 16.65
C ARG A 878 -23.10 -20.33 16.50
N VAL A 879 -22.96 -19.40 15.56
CA VAL A 879 -24.02 -18.46 15.14
C VAL A 879 -24.22 -18.49 13.64
N ALA A 880 -25.33 -17.94 13.18
CA ALA A 880 -25.60 -17.71 11.77
C ALA A 880 -26.34 -16.38 11.55
N ILE A 881 -25.91 -15.59 10.57
CA ILE A 881 -26.58 -14.37 10.12
C ILE A 881 -27.44 -14.68 8.88
N ASP A 882 -28.71 -14.26 8.90
CA ASP A 882 -29.63 -14.45 7.77
C ASP A 882 -29.74 -13.23 6.82
N VAL A 883 -30.56 -13.37 5.77
CA VAL A 883 -30.74 -12.31 4.76
C VAL A 883 -31.43 -11.04 5.30
N TRP A 884 -32.13 -11.14 6.43
CA TRP A 884 -32.94 -10.07 7.04
C TRP A 884 -32.17 -9.25 8.08
N ASP A 885 -30.87 -9.52 8.26
CA ASP A 885 -30.00 -8.96 9.29
C ASP A 885 -30.36 -9.44 10.71
N ARG A 886 -30.83 -10.69 10.84
CA ARG A 886 -31.02 -11.34 12.15
C ARG A 886 -29.83 -12.24 12.48
N LEU A 887 -29.33 -12.12 13.70
CA LEU A 887 -28.34 -13.02 14.29
C LEU A 887 -29.05 -14.16 15.01
N TRP A 888 -28.87 -15.38 14.52
CA TRP A 888 -29.36 -16.61 15.14
C TRP A 888 -28.26 -17.21 15.99
N VAL A 889 -28.55 -17.37 17.28
CA VAL A 889 -27.62 -17.82 18.33
C VAL A 889 -28.12 -19.15 18.89
N LEU A 890 -27.30 -20.19 18.82
CA LEU A 890 -27.59 -21.48 19.45
C LEU A 890 -26.84 -21.56 20.78
N ASP A 891 -27.56 -21.42 21.88
CA ASP A 891 -27.04 -21.66 23.24
C ASP A 891 -27.35 -23.11 23.63
N ASN A 892 -26.31 -23.93 23.85
CA ASN A 892 -26.51 -25.35 24.17
C ASN A 892 -26.84 -25.60 25.65
N GLY A 893 -26.67 -24.59 26.52
CA GLY A 893 -26.94 -24.70 27.96
C GLY A 893 -25.87 -25.42 28.79
N ILE A 894 -24.70 -25.75 28.22
CA ILE A 894 -23.65 -26.54 28.85
C ILE A 894 -22.47 -25.64 29.29
N SER A 895 -21.99 -25.81 30.52
CA SER A 895 -20.79 -25.16 31.05
C SER A 895 -19.73 -26.20 31.40
N GLY A 896 -18.58 -26.19 30.72
CA GLY A 896 -17.63 -27.31 30.77
C GLY A 896 -18.31 -28.59 30.29
N GLN A 897 -18.52 -29.54 31.21
CA GLN A 897 -19.26 -30.80 30.97
C GLN A 897 -20.64 -30.83 31.65
N THR A 898 -21.09 -29.75 32.32
CA THR A 898 -22.34 -29.74 33.10
C THR A 898 -23.49 -29.08 32.36
N SER A 899 -24.65 -29.74 32.37
CA SER A 899 -25.93 -29.19 31.87
C SER A 899 -26.48 -28.16 32.88
N VAL A 900 -26.21 -26.88 32.68
CA VAL A 900 -26.69 -25.79 33.56
C VAL A 900 -28.09 -25.34 33.16
N CYS A 901 -28.35 -25.21 31.85
CA CYS A 901 -29.62 -24.71 31.32
C CYS A 901 -30.18 -25.64 30.21
N SER A 902 -31.47 -25.50 29.92
CA SER A 902 -32.07 -26.06 28.70
C SER A 902 -31.47 -25.37 27.47
N SER A 903 -31.13 -26.15 26.43
CA SER A 903 -30.66 -25.59 25.15
C SER A 903 -31.73 -24.71 24.50
N GLN A 904 -31.33 -23.61 23.87
CA GLN A 904 -32.24 -22.59 23.36
C GLN A 904 -31.71 -21.90 22.09
N ILE A 905 -32.63 -21.40 21.27
CA ILE A 905 -32.38 -20.53 20.13
C ILE A 905 -32.70 -19.10 20.56
N VAL A 906 -31.75 -18.19 20.41
CA VAL A 906 -31.91 -16.75 20.70
C VAL A 906 -31.69 -15.96 19.40
N VAL A 907 -32.58 -15.03 19.09
CA VAL A 907 -32.56 -14.29 17.81
C VAL A 907 -32.50 -12.80 18.09
N PHE A 908 -31.49 -12.10 17.56
CA PHE A 908 -31.33 -10.65 17.70
C PHE A 908 -31.47 -9.95 16.35
N ASP A 909 -32.07 -8.76 16.33
CA ASP A 909 -31.93 -7.81 15.22
C ASP A 909 -30.54 -7.18 15.29
N LEU A 910 -29.75 -7.27 14.22
CA LEU A 910 -28.40 -6.69 14.18
C LEU A 910 -28.40 -5.16 14.08
N LYS A 911 -29.50 -4.54 13.64
CA LYS A 911 -29.63 -3.07 13.50
C LYS A 911 -29.82 -2.43 14.87
N THR A 912 -30.87 -2.82 15.61
CA THR A 912 -31.15 -2.29 16.96
C THR A 912 -30.39 -3.00 18.08
N SER A 913 -29.78 -4.16 17.81
CA SER A 913 -29.16 -5.05 18.80
C SER A 913 -30.12 -5.56 19.89
N LYS A 914 -31.43 -5.59 19.59
CA LYS A 914 -32.50 -6.06 20.50
C LYS A 914 -32.87 -7.52 20.23
N LEU A 915 -33.38 -8.17 21.27
CA LEU A 915 -33.98 -9.51 21.17
C LEU A 915 -35.25 -9.45 20.30
N LEU A 916 -35.37 -10.41 19.38
CA LEU A 916 -36.58 -10.66 18.57
C LEU A 916 -37.33 -11.91 19.04
N LYS A 917 -36.62 -13.00 19.35
CA LYS A 917 -37.22 -14.28 19.76
C LYS A 917 -36.26 -15.07 20.66
N GLN A 918 -36.81 -15.83 21.60
CA GLN A 918 -36.08 -16.78 22.44
C GLN A 918 -36.94 -18.04 22.60
N VAL A 919 -36.44 -19.20 22.17
CA VAL A 919 -37.19 -20.46 22.12
C VAL A 919 -36.36 -21.58 22.73
N LYS A 920 -36.92 -22.31 23.71
CA LYS A 920 -36.25 -23.46 24.33
C LYS A 920 -36.46 -24.73 23.47
N ILE A 921 -35.39 -25.47 23.22
CA ILE A 921 -35.45 -26.77 22.54
C ILE A 921 -36.02 -27.79 23.55
N PRO A 922 -37.09 -28.53 23.22
CA PRO A 922 -37.66 -29.52 24.14
C PRO A 922 -36.64 -30.60 24.52
N HIS A 923 -36.63 -31.05 25.78
CA HIS A 923 -35.61 -31.97 26.29
C HIS A 923 -35.53 -33.29 25.50
N ASN A 924 -36.68 -33.83 25.11
CA ASN A 924 -36.83 -35.03 24.28
C ASN A 924 -36.42 -34.84 22.80
N ILE A 925 -36.23 -33.59 22.35
CA ILE A 925 -35.66 -33.26 21.05
C ILE A 925 -34.16 -33.02 21.17
N ALA A 926 -33.72 -32.34 22.23
CA ALA A 926 -32.33 -32.02 22.48
C ALA A 926 -31.47 -33.25 22.83
N VAL A 927 -32.04 -34.27 23.49
CA VAL A 927 -31.33 -35.46 23.99
C VAL A 927 -31.58 -36.69 23.12
N ASN A 928 -30.54 -37.52 22.94
CA ASN A 928 -30.69 -38.88 22.43
C ASN A 928 -31.35 -39.77 23.49
N SER A 929 -32.56 -40.27 23.22
CA SER A 929 -33.36 -41.06 24.18
C SER A 929 -32.74 -42.41 24.58
N THR A 930 -31.73 -42.90 23.85
CA THR A 930 -31.08 -44.19 24.10
C THR A 930 -29.77 -44.05 24.86
N THR A 931 -28.97 -43.01 24.57
CA THR A 931 -27.66 -42.79 25.23
C THR A 931 -27.71 -41.76 26.35
N GLY A 932 -28.72 -40.88 26.38
CA GLY A 932 -28.77 -39.73 27.29
C GLY A 932 -27.89 -38.53 26.86
N ASN A 933 -27.05 -38.70 25.84
CA ASN A 933 -26.13 -37.66 25.39
C ASN A 933 -26.85 -36.53 24.64
N ARG A 934 -26.28 -35.31 24.72
CA ARG A 934 -26.58 -34.18 23.83
C ARG A 934 -25.40 -33.23 23.71
N ASN A 935 -25.16 -32.71 22.51
CA ASN A 935 -24.40 -31.48 22.34
C ASN A 935 -24.81 -30.80 21.02
N VAL A 936 -25.74 -29.83 21.13
CA VAL A 936 -26.26 -29.08 19.98
C VAL A 936 -25.34 -27.91 19.62
N VAL A 937 -24.68 -27.96 18.46
CA VAL A 937 -23.48 -27.12 18.20
C VAL A 937 -23.51 -26.29 16.93
N THR A 938 -24.31 -26.61 15.92
CA THR A 938 -24.28 -25.91 14.61
C THR A 938 -25.68 -25.55 14.12
N PRO A 939 -26.09 -24.26 14.15
CA PRO A 939 -27.30 -23.78 13.47
C PRO A 939 -27.00 -23.38 12.02
N ILE A 940 -27.84 -23.79 11.07
CA ILE A 940 -27.86 -23.30 9.68
C ILE A 940 -29.28 -22.84 9.34
N VAL A 941 -29.40 -21.63 8.81
CA VAL A 941 -30.68 -20.90 8.68
C VAL A 941 -31.12 -20.83 7.21
N GLN A 942 -32.34 -21.29 6.94
CA GLN A 942 -33.02 -21.20 5.64
C GLN A 942 -34.28 -20.34 5.77
N SER A 943 -34.15 -19.04 5.52
CA SER A 943 -35.29 -18.11 5.45
C SER A 943 -35.93 -18.13 4.06
N PHE A 944 -37.25 -18.28 4.02
CA PHE A 944 -38.07 -18.16 2.81
C PHE A 944 -38.72 -16.77 2.74
N ASP A 945 -39.23 -16.30 3.88
CA ASP A 945 -39.62 -14.90 4.13
C ASP A 945 -39.09 -14.47 5.52
N TYR A 946 -39.65 -13.41 6.10
CA TYR A 946 -39.23 -12.93 7.43
C TYR A 946 -39.72 -13.85 8.57
N ASN A 947 -40.92 -14.41 8.47
CA ASN A 947 -41.48 -15.29 9.50
C ASN A 947 -41.23 -16.77 9.20
N ASN A 948 -41.33 -17.18 7.95
CA ASN A 948 -41.01 -18.54 7.51
C ASN A 948 -39.49 -18.74 7.42
N THR A 949 -38.94 -19.48 8.37
CA THR A 949 -37.51 -19.79 8.44
C THR A 949 -37.32 -21.15 9.11
N LEU A 950 -36.63 -22.08 8.43
CA LEU A 950 -36.18 -23.34 9.00
C LEU A 950 -34.77 -23.18 9.55
N VAL A 951 -34.48 -23.78 10.71
CA VAL A 951 -33.14 -23.84 11.30
C VAL A 951 -32.75 -25.29 11.51
N TYR A 952 -31.66 -25.70 10.85
CA TYR A 952 -31.05 -27.02 10.97
C TYR A 952 -30.00 -26.98 12.06
N ILE A 953 -30.10 -27.88 13.04
CA ILE A 953 -29.26 -27.91 14.24
C ILE A 953 -28.59 -29.29 14.35
N ALA A 954 -27.26 -29.32 14.31
CA ALA A 954 -26.50 -30.55 14.48
C ALA A 954 -26.28 -30.87 15.98
N ASP A 955 -26.57 -32.10 16.38
CA ASP A 955 -26.27 -32.69 17.69
C ASP A 955 -25.14 -33.73 17.53
N VAL A 956 -23.92 -33.37 17.92
CA VAL A 956 -22.71 -34.19 17.64
C VAL A 956 -22.62 -35.44 18.52
N GLU A 957 -23.01 -35.36 19.79
CA GLU A 957 -22.91 -36.47 20.76
C GLU A 957 -24.19 -37.33 20.81
N GLY A 958 -25.33 -36.74 20.42
CA GLY A 958 -26.60 -37.47 20.28
C GLY A 958 -26.87 -38.01 18.86
N TYR A 959 -25.96 -37.77 17.92
CA TYR A 959 -25.95 -38.27 16.52
C TYR A 959 -27.24 -37.94 15.74
N ALA A 960 -27.65 -36.67 15.77
CA ALA A 960 -28.94 -36.25 15.19
C ALA A 960 -28.91 -34.91 14.46
N LEU A 961 -29.82 -34.77 13.51
CA LEU A 961 -30.20 -33.51 12.88
C LEU A 961 -31.54 -33.05 13.48
N ILE A 962 -31.52 -31.97 14.25
CA ILE A 962 -32.72 -31.31 14.76
C ILE A 962 -33.16 -30.25 13.74
N ILE A 963 -34.46 -30.15 13.48
CA ILE A 963 -35.05 -29.14 12.61
C ILE A 963 -36.05 -28.34 13.42
N TYR A 964 -35.88 -27.02 13.46
CA TYR A 964 -36.81 -26.06 14.05
C TYR A 964 -37.51 -25.27 12.95
N ASN A 965 -38.82 -25.08 13.07
CA ASN A 965 -39.62 -24.26 12.18
C ASN A 965 -40.10 -22.99 12.88
N ASN A 966 -39.66 -21.82 12.42
CA ASN A 966 -40.01 -20.55 13.03
C ASN A 966 -41.48 -20.13 12.82
N ALA A 967 -42.20 -20.74 11.86
CA ALA A 967 -43.57 -20.38 11.53
C ALA A 967 -44.62 -20.97 12.50
N ASP A 968 -44.33 -22.10 13.14
CA ASP A 968 -45.23 -22.81 14.06
C ASP A 968 -44.56 -23.21 15.39
N ASP A 969 -43.32 -22.78 15.62
CA ASP A 969 -42.45 -23.14 16.75
C ASP A 969 -42.24 -24.66 16.94
N SER A 970 -42.49 -25.46 15.90
CA SER A 970 -42.30 -26.91 15.96
C SER A 970 -40.84 -27.32 15.86
N PHE A 971 -40.54 -28.46 16.49
CA PHE A 971 -39.23 -29.09 16.49
C PHE A 971 -39.36 -30.56 16.07
N GLN A 972 -38.40 -31.05 15.29
CA GLN A 972 -38.27 -32.47 14.93
C GLN A 972 -36.82 -32.93 15.13
N ARG A 973 -36.61 -34.16 15.60
CA ARG A 973 -35.30 -34.80 15.71
C ARG A 973 -35.22 -35.94 14.69
N LEU A 974 -34.24 -35.88 13.79
CA LEU A 974 -33.95 -36.92 12.81
C LEU A 974 -32.67 -37.67 13.19
N THR A 975 -32.67 -38.98 12.99
CA THR A 975 -31.50 -39.86 13.16
C THR A 975 -31.18 -40.56 11.84
N SER A 976 -29.91 -40.91 11.65
CA SER A 976 -29.40 -41.61 10.47
C SER A 976 -28.06 -42.24 10.81
N SER A 977 -27.71 -43.36 10.19
CA SER A 977 -26.34 -43.90 10.24
C SER A 977 -25.30 -42.92 9.67
N THR A 978 -25.70 -42.04 8.76
CA THR A 978 -24.85 -40.97 8.21
C THR A 978 -24.50 -39.86 9.21
N PHE A 979 -25.15 -39.82 10.38
CA PHE A 979 -24.87 -38.86 11.46
C PHE A 979 -23.96 -39.40 12.56
N VAL A 980 -23.73 -40.72 12.60
CA VAL A 980 -22.89 -41.40 13.59
C VAL A 980 -21.42 -41.30 13.17
N TYR A 981 -20.52 -41.23 14.15
CA TYR A 981 -19.08 -41.26 13.90
C TYR A 981 -18.61 -42.64 13.39
N ASP A 982 -17.45 -42.68 12.73
CA ASP A 982 -16.80 -43.92 12.31
C ASP A 982 -15.65 -44.24 13.28
N PRO A 983 -15.68 -45.36 14.03
CA PRO A 983 -14.64 -45.72 14.99
C PRO A 983 -13.21 -45.69 14.43
N ARG A 984 -13.03 -45.94 13.13
CA ARG A 984 -11.73 -45.96 12.44
C ARG A 984 -11.06 -44.60 12.34
N TYR A 985 -11.84 -43.52 12.40
CA TYR A 985 -11.38 -42.14 12.18
C TYR A 985 -11.61 -41.24 13.42
N THR A 986 -11.62 -41.87 14.61
CA THR A 986 -11.75 -41.20 15.93
C THR A 986 -10.48 -40.51 16.40
N ASN A 987 -9.30 -40.95 15.92
CA ASN A 987 -8.03 -40.29 16.19
C ASN A 987 -7.74 -39.19 15.17
N TYR A 988 -7.38 -38.01 15.66
CA TYR A 988 -6.96 -36.85 14.89
C TYR A 988 -5.49 -36.60 15.18
N THR A 989 -4.73 -36.17 14.17
CA THR A 989 -3.32 -35.77 14.33
C THR A 989 -3.10 -34.44 13.64
N ILE A 990 -2.52 -33.47 14.35
CA ILE A 990 -2.21 -32.12 13.85
C ILE A 990 -0.80 -31.78 14.30
N ASN A 991 0.14 -31.61 13.36
CA ASN A 991 1.56 -31.38 13.64
C ASN A 991 2.11 -32.38 14.68
N GLU A 992 2.02 -33.68 14.37
CA GLU A 992 2.48 -34.84 15.18
C GLU A 992 1.72 -35.08 16.49
N GLU A 993 1.03 -34.09 17.05
CA GLU A 993 0.19 -34.23 18.24
C GLU A 993 -1.17 -34.83 17.91
N SER A 994 -1.61 -35.80 18.72
CA SER A 994 -2.87 -36.52 18.50
C SER A 994 -3.87 -36.37 19.65
N PHE A 995 -5.16 -36.43 19.31
CA PHE A 995 -6.29 -36.43 20.26
C PHE A 995 -7.46 -37.23 19.67
N THR A 996 -8.39 -37.69 20.52
CA THR A 996 -9.54 -38.50 20.09
C THR A 996 -10.88 -37.79 20.32
N LEU A 997 -11.77 -37.84 19.33
CA LEU A 997 -13.19 -37.49 19.48
C LEU A 997 -14.07 -38.65 18.99
N GLN A 998 -15.34 -38.64 19.40
CA GLN A 998 -16.40 -39.54 18.91
C GLN A 998 -17.56 -38.74 18.30
N ASP A 999 -17.27 -37.53 17.82
CA ASP A 999 -18.25 -36.57 17.35
C ASP A 999 -18.88 -37.04 16.02
N GLY A 1000 -20.21 -37.02 15.99
CA GLY A 1000 -21.03 -37.27 14.81
C GLY A 1000 -21.23 -36.03 13.93
N ILE A 1001 -22.44 -35.86 13.39
CA ILE A 1001 -22.79 -34.80 12.41
C ILE A 1001 -22.29 -33.40 12.82
N LEU A 1002 -21.38 -32.83 12.02
CA LEU A 1002 -20.79 -31.51 12.25
C LEU A 1002 -20.51 -30.77 10.93
N GLY A 1003 -20.40 -29.44 11.02
CA GLY A 1003 -19.96 -28.58 9.94
C GLY A 1003 -20.93 -28.66 8.77
N MET A 1004 -22.10 -28.04 8.96
CA MET A 1004 -23.16 -28.05 7.97
C MET A 1004 -23.08 -26.83 7.06
N ALA A 1005 -23.43 -26.98 5.77
CA ALA A 1005 -23.46 -25.88 4.81
C ALA A 1005 -24.63 -26.04 3.83
N LEU A 1006 -25.48 -25.03 3.69
CA LEU A 1006 -26.68 -25.06 2.84
C LEU A 1006 -26.44 -24.34 1.51
N SER A 1007 -26.46 -25.07 0.39
CA SER A 1007 -26.51 -24.44 -0.94
C SER A 1007 -27.86 -23.77 -1.14
N ARG A 1008 -27.85 -22.49 -1.52
CA ARG A 1008 -29.06 -21.79 -1.98
C ARG A 1008 -29.48 -22.19 -3.40
N LYS A 1009 -28.58 -22.83 -4.15
CA LYS A 1009 -28.75 -23.19 -5.57
C LYS A 1009 -29.37 -24.58 -5.74
N THR A 1010 -28.82 -25.59 -5.06
CA THR A 1010 -29.37 -26.96 -5.09
C THR A 1010 -30.38 -27.23 -3.97
N GLN A 1011 -30.35 -26.43 -2.90
CA GLN A 1011 -31.05 -26.70 -1.63
C GLN A 1011 -30.54 -27.97 -0.93
N ASN A 1012 -29.29 -28.36 -1.19
CA ASN A 1012 -28.59 -29.39 -0.43
C ASN A 1012 -27.97 -28.81 0.84
N LEU A 1013 -28.29 -29.42 1.99
CA LEU A 1013 -27.57 -29.23 3.25
C LEU A 1013 -26.45 -30.27 3.31
N TYR A 1014 -25.21 -29.84 3.05
CA TYR A 1014 -23.99 -30.65 3.14
C TYR A 1014 -23.53 -30.80 4.58
N TYR A 1015 -23.00 -31.96 4.96
CA TYR A 1015 -22.48 -32.28 6.29
C TYR A 1015 -21.50 -33.47 6.23
N SER A 1016 -20.79 -33.72 7.33
CA SER A 1016 -20.09 -34.99 7.59
C SER A 1016 -20.30 -35.38 9.04
N ALA A 1017 -20.06 -36.64 9.41
CA ALA A 1017 -19.69 -36.90 10.80
C ALA A 1017 -18.27 -36.35 11.02
N MET A 1018 -18.03 -35.70 12.15
CA MET A 1018 -16.74 -35.08 12.47
C MET A 1018 -15.64 -36.13 12.51
N SER A 1019 -15.89 -37.29 13.11
CA SER A 1019 -14.96 -38.43 13.10
C SER A 1019 -15.25 -39.35 11.91
N SER A 1020 -15.14 -38.82 10.68
CA SER A 1020 -15.27 -39.60 9.43
C SER A 1020 -14.60 -38.91 8.23
N HIS A 1021 -14.30 -39.69 7.18
CA HIS A 1021 -13.84 -39.21 5.87
C HIS A 1021 -14.99 -39.07 4.84
N ASN A 1022 -16.24 -39.13 5.30
CA ASN A 1022 -17.43 -39.12 4.45
C ASN A 1022 -17.87 -37.67 4.16
N LEU A 1023 -18.40 -37.41 2.97
CA LEU A 1023 -19.08 -36.14 2.67
C LEU A 1023 -20.51 -36.43 2.20
N ASN A 1024 -21.47 -36.02 3.02
CA ASN A 1024 -22.88 -36.32 2.87
C ASN A 1024 -23.70 -35.04 2.64
N TYR A 1025 -24.93 -35.20 2.16
CA TYR A 1025 -25.92 -34.14 2.06
C TYR A 1025 -27.35 -34.67 2.15
N VAL A 1026 -28.28 -33.76 2.40
CA VAL A 1026 -29.72 -33.99 2.31
C VAL A 1026 -30.36 -32.81 1.57
N ASN A 1027 -31.25 -33.09 0.61
CA ASN A 1027 -31.96 -32.00 -0.06
C ASN A 1027 -33.11 -31.50 0.82
N THR A 1028 -33.12 -30.22 1.17
CA THR A 1028 -34.04 -29.67 2.19
C THR A 1028 -35.47 -29.52 1.69
N LYS A 1029 -35.75 -29.71 0.39
CA LYS A 1029 -37.12 -29.79 -0.15
C LYS A 1029 -37.96 -30.90 0.51
N GLN A 1030 -37.30 -31.98 0.94
CA GLN A 1030 -37.92 -33.06 1.72
C GLN A 1030 -38.53 -32.55 3.03
N PHE A 1031 -38.01 -31.45 3.58
CA PHE A 1031 -38.49 -30.83 4.82
C PHE A 1031 -39.53 -29.73 4.59
N THR A 1032 -39.67 -29.21 3.36
CA THR A 1032 -40.61 -28.13 3.03
C THR A 1032 -41.97 -28.62 2.51
N GLN A 1033 -42.11 -29.91 2.18
CA GLN A 1033 -43.30 -30.48 1.51
C GLN A 1033 -44.38 -30.99 2.50
N GLY A 1034 -44.45 -30.43 3.71
CA GLY A 1034 -45.42 -30.81 4.74
C GLY A 1034 -44.86 -31.76 5.80
N LYS A 1035 -45.72 -32.57 6.45
CA LYS A 1035 -45.30 -33.53 7.50
C LYS A 1035 -44.59 -34.74 6.90
N TYR A 1036 -43.27 -34.61 6.70
CA TYR A 1036 -42.40 -35.72 6.32
C TYR A 1036 -42.32 -36.80 7.41
N GLN A 1037 -42.24 -38.07 7.01
CA GLN A 1037 -41.94 -39.18 7.92
C GLN A 1037 -40.42 -39.35 8.03
N ALA A 1038 -39.88 -39.30 9.25
CA ALA A 1038 -38.44 -39.34 9.51
C ALA A 1038 -37.71 -40.53 8.84
N ASN A 1039 -38.38 -41.68 8.77
CA ASN A 1039 -37.82 -42.93 8.23
C ASN A 1039 -37.71 -42.96 6.69
N ASN A 1040 -38.24 -41.97 5.96
CA ASN A 1040 -38.23 -41.92 4.49
C ASN A 1040 -37.33 -40.80 3.93
N ILE A 1041 -36.56 -40.11 4.78
CA ILE A 1041 -35.63 -39.06 4.35
C ILE A 1041 -34.43 -39.69 3.62
N GLN A 1042 -34.23 -39.29 2.37
CA GLN A 1042 -33.14 -39.76 1.54
C GLN A 1042 -31.88 -38.92 1.80
N TYR A 1043 -30.90 -39.55 2.44
CA TYR A 1043 -29.55 -39.03 2.62
C TYR A 1043 -28.66 -39.53 1.47
N GLN A 1044 -27.83 -38.63 0.93
CA GLN A 1044 -26.91 -38.94 -0.18
C GLN A 1044 -25.50 -38.51 0.21
N GLY A 1045 -24.48 -39.00 -0.50
CA GLY A 1045 -23.09 -38.68 -0.17
C GLY A 1045 -22.09 -39.62 -0.82
N ALA A 1046 -20.84 -39.50 -0.40
CA ALA A 1046 -19.76 -40.39 -0.76
C ALA A 1046 -18.95 -40.77 0.48
N SER A 1047 -18.79 -42.08 0.70
CA SER A 1047 -18.01 -42.65 1.80
C SER A 1047 -16.51 -42.63 1.50
N ASP A 1048 -15.70 -42.38 2.52
CA ASP A 1048 -14.23 -42.30 2.44
C ASP A 1048 -13.73 -41.47 1.25
N ILE A 1049 -14.41 -40.36 0.96
CA ILE A 1049 -14.10 -39.50 -0.19
C ILE A 1049 -12.97 -38.51 0.13
N LEU A 1050 -12.79 -38.15 1.39
CA LEU A 1050 -11.76 -37.22 1.88
C LEU A 1050 -10.48 -37.97 2.31
N TRP A 1051 -9.37 -37.26 2.45
CA TRP A 1051 -8.09 -37.81 2.95
C TRP A 1051 -7.95 -37.76 4.48
N THR A 1052 -8.73 -36.91 5.14
CA THR A 1052 -8.75 -36.67 6.59
C THR A 1052 -10.15 -36.17 6.98
N GLN A 1053 -10.42 -36.07 8.28
CA GLN A 1053 -11.67 -35.54 8.84
C GLN A 1053 -11.94 -34.09 8.41
N ALA A 1054 -13.23 -33.72 8.33
CA ALA A 1054 -13.66 -32.40 7.88
C ALA A 1054 -14.45 -31.59 8.93
N THR A 1055 -13.93 -30.42 9.31
CA THR A 1055 -14.48 -29.55 10.35
C THR A 1055 -15.62 -28.65 9.83
N ALA A 1056 -15.55 -27.34 10.08
CA ALA A 1056 -16.50 -26.35 9.61
C ALA A 1056 -16.54 -26.27 8.07
N LYS A 1057 -17.73 -25.98 7.54
CA LYS A 1057 -18.01 -25.96 6.11
C LYS A 1057 -18.81 -24.72 5.76
N ALA A 1058 -18.61 -24.18 4.56
CA ALA A 1058 -19.34 -23.03 4.03
C ALA A 1058 -19.49 -23.18 2.51
N ILE A 1059 -20.50 -22.56 1.90
CA ILE A 1059 -20.77 -22.69 0.46
C ILE A 1059 -21.11 -21.34 -0.17
N SER A 1060 -20.51 -21.06 -1.33
CA SER A 1060 -20.76 -19.84 -2.11
C SER A 1060 -22.16 -19.84 -2.72
N LYS A 1061 -22.65 -18.68 -3.15
CA LYS A 1061 -23.91 -18.61 -3.95
C LYS A 1061 -23.79 -19.28 -5.31
N THR A 1062 -22.58 -19.50 -5.82
CA THR A 1062 -22.33 -20.11 -7.14
C THR A 1062 -22.36 -21.64 -7.10
N GLY A 1063 -22.08 -22.22 -5.92
CA GLY A 1063 -22.07 -23.66 -5.66
C GLY A 1063 -20.70 -24.26 -5.26
N ALA A 1064 -19.72 -23.44 -4.91
CA ALA A 1064 -18.44 -23.92 -4.37
C ALA A 1064 -18.54 -24.14 -2.85
N LEU A 1065 -18.52 -25.41 -2.44
CA LEU A 1065 -18.42 -25.85 -1.05
C LEU A 1065 -16.95 -25.83 -0.60
N PHE A 1066 -16.71 -25.35 0.61
CA PHE A 1066 -15.42 -25.34 1.29
C PHE A 1066 -15.50 -26.06 2.63
N PHE A 1067 -14.41 -26.69 3.07
CA PHE A 1067 -14.32 -27.43 4.33
C PHE A 1067 -12.88 -27.49 4.85
N GLY A 1068 -12.70 -27.34 6.17
CA GLY A 1068 -11.39 -27.51 6.81
C GLY A 1068 -11.01 -28.99 6.91
N LEU A 1069 -9.80 -29.35 6.45
CA LEU A 1069 -9.22 -30.70 6.49
C LEU A 1069 -8.19 -30.76 7.62
N VAL A 1070 -8.41 -31.64 8.61
CA VAL A 1070 -7.69 -31.58 9.91
C VAL A 1070 -6.21 -31.95 9.78
N THR A 1071 -5.89 -33.19 9.42
CA THR A 1071 -4.51 -33.68 9.37
C THR A 1071 -3.68 -32.98 8.28
N ASP A 1072 -4.34 -32.47 7.25
CA ASP A 1072 -3.71 -31.67 6.20
C ASP A 1072 -3.42 -30.21 6.62
N THR A 1073 -4.00 -29.70 7.71
CA THR A 1073 -3.95 -28.27 8.10
C THR A 1073 -4.34 -27.35 6.94
N ALA A 1074 -5.48 -27.66 6.31
CA ALA A 1074 -5.82 -27.15 4.98
C ALA A 1074 -7.30 -26.77 4.83
N LEU A 1075 -7.59 -25.98 3.79
CA LEU A 1075 -8.94 -25.72 3.30
C LEU A 1075 -9.14 -26.49 1.99
N GLY A 1076 -9.99 -27.50 2.03
CA GLY A 1076 -10.48 -28.22 0.87
C GLY A 1076 -11.72 -27.55 0.25
N CYS A 1077 -11.99 -27.86 -1.01
CA CYS A 1077 -13.20 -27.44 -1.71
C CYS A 1077 -13.75 -28.51 -2.67
N TRP A 1078 -14.99 -28.32 -3.08
CA TRP A 1078 -15.66 -29.06 -4.16
C TRP A 1078 -16.78 -28.18 -4.75
N ASN A 1079 -17.04 -28.28 -6.05
CA ASN A 1079 -18.10 -27.50 -6.70
C ASN A 1079 -19.29 -28.39 -7.09
N GLU A 1080 -20.50 -28.04 -6.61
CA GLU A 1080 -21.72 -28.84 -6.74
C GLU A 1080 -22.25 -28.95 -8.19
N ASN A 1081 -21.70 -28.17 -9.12
CA ASN A 1081 -21.95 -28.33 -10.55
C ASN A 1081 -21.14 -29.49 -11.17
N ARG A 1082 -20.27 -30.15 -10.40
CA ARG A 1082 -19.45 -31.30 -10.83
C ARG A 1082 -19.77 -32.52 -9.95
N PRO A 1083 -19.71 -33.77 -10.47
CA PRO A 1083 -20.00 -34.96 -9.67
C PRO A 1083 -19.21 -35.04 -8.35
N LEU A 1084 -19.82 -35.57 -7.29
CA LEU A 1084 -19.16 -35.79 -6.00
C LEU A 1084 -18.25 -37.02 -6.07
N LYS A 1085 -16.99 -36.81 -6.43
CA LYS A 1085 -15.92 -37.83 -6.48
C LYS A 1085 -14.60 -37.21 -6.02
N ARG A 1086 -13.70 -37.98 -5.39
CA ARG A 1086 -12.40 -37.47 -4.89
C ARG A 1086 -11.60 -36.74 -5.98
N GLY A 1087 -11.68 -37.20 -7.24
CA GLY A 1087 -11.06 -36.53 -8.39
C GLY A 1087 -11.60 -35.13 -8.75
N ASN A 1088 -12.70 -34.67 -8.14
CA ASN A 1088 -13.26 -33.33 -8.27
C ASN A 1088 -13.11 -32.50 -6.97
N ILE A 1089 -12.44 -33.04 -5.95
CA ILE A 1089 -12.08 -32.34 -4.71
C ILE A 1089 -10.66 -31.79 -4.85
N GLU A 1090 -10.41 -30.60 -4.31
CA GLU A 1090 -9.11 -29.93 -4.39
C GLU A 1090 -8.79 -29.19 -3.09
N ILE A 1091 -7.50 -28.93 -2.84
CA ILE A 1091 -7.02 -28.14 -1.70
C ILE A 1091 -6.66 -26.75 -2.22
N VAL A 1092 -7.32 -25.72 -1.67
CA VAL A 1092 -7.18 -24.32 -2.12
C VAL A 1092 -6.32 -23.48 -1.20
N ALA A 1093 -6.07 -23.94 0.02
CA ALA A 1093 -5.11 -23.37 0.95
C ALA A 1093 -4.56 -24.46 1.87
N LYS A 1094 -3.27 -24.41 2.23
CA LYS A 1094 -2.64 -25.32 3.19
C LYS A 1094 -1.54 -24.60 3.95
N ASN A 1095 -1.56 -24.64 5.28
CA ASN A 1095 -0.55 -23.96 6.10
C ASN A 1095 -0.53 -24.48 7.55
N ASN A 1096 0.52 -25.23 7.88
CA ASN A 1096 0.72 -25.91 9.16
C ASN A 1096 0.80 -24.97 10.39
N ASP A 1097 1.02 -23.67 10.22
CA ASP A 1097 1.07 -22.70 11.32
C ASP A 1097 -0.26 -21.97 11.55
N THR A 1098 -0.99 -21.68 10.46
CA THR A 1098 -2.12 -20.74 10.46
C THR A 1098 -3.49 -21.38 10.24
N LEU A 1099 -3.54 -22.63 9.75
CA LEU A 1099 -4.77 -23.38 9.45
C LEU A 1099 -4.87 -24.71 10.23
N GLN A 1100 -4.21 -24.82 11.39
CA GLN A 1100 -4.10 -26.06 12.18
C GLN A 1100 -5.45 -26.75 12.46
N PHE A 1101 -6.40 -26.03 13.07
CA PHE A 1101 -7.77 -26.51 13.22
C PHE A 1101 -8.75 -25.40 12.87
N ILE A 1102 -9.38 -25.49 11.69
CA ILE A 1102 -10.38 -24.52 11.22
C ILE A 1102 -11.70 -24.80 11.96
N SER A 1103 -11.89 -24.15 13.12
CA SER A 1103 -13.07 -24.36 13.97
C SER A 1103 -14.31 -23.68 13.42
N GLY A 1104 -14.19 -22.51 12.78
CA GLY A 1104 -15.31 -21.74 12.22
C GLY A 1104 -15.08 -21.37 10.74
N LEU A 1105 -16.16 -21.36 9.96
CA LEU A 1105 -16.12 -21.00 8.53
C LEU A 1105 -17.44 -20.33 8.11
N LYS A 1106 -17.37 -19.19 7.41
CA LYS A 1106 -18.51 -18.42 6.86
C LYS A 1106 -18.17 -17.86 5.48
N ILE A 1107 -19.18 -17.48 4.70
CA ILE A 1107 -19.03 -16.68 3.47
C ILE A 1107 -19.96 -15.47 3.54
N SER A 1108 -19.39 -14.28 3.36
CA SER A 1108 -20.09 -12.98 3.38
C SER A 1108 -19.99 -12.30 2.01
N LYS A 1109 -21.04 -11.58 1.57
CA LYS A 1109 -20.92 -10.64 0.45
C LYS A 1109 -20.60 -9.24 0.99
N GLU A 1110 -19.57 -8.61 0.45
CA GLU A 1110 -19.27 -7.20 0.72
C GLU A 1110 -20.17 -6.29 -0.13
N ILE A 1111 -20.59 -5.17 0.44
CA ILE A 1111 -21.42 -4.16 -0.24
C ILE A 1111 -20.49 -3.04 -0.69
N SER A 1112 -19.89 -3.18 -1.88
CA SER A 1112 -19.13 -2.08 -2.49
C SER A 1112 -20.10 -0.97 -2.92
N SER A 1113 -19.74 0.29 -2.68
CA SER A 1113 -20.62 1.44 -2.92
C SER A 1113 -20.59 1.95 -4.37
N HIS A 1114 -20.38 1.05 -5.34
CA HIS A 1114 -20.33 1.40 -6.75
C HIS A 1114 -21.74 1.48 -7.35
N ILE A 1115 -22.08 2.68 -7.82
CA ILE A 1115 -23.12 2.87 -8.82
C ILE A 1115 -22.50 2.39 -10.15
N PHE A 1116 -23.26 1.58 -10.90
CA PHE A 1116 -22.83 0.80 -12.07
C PHE A 1116 -21.93 -0.42 -11.74
N GLY A 1117 -22.35 -1.62 -12.20
CA GLY A 1117 -21.56 -2.87 -12.14
C GLY A 1117 -21.83 -3.79 -10.95
N TYR A 1118 -22.75 -4.76 -11.09
CA TYR A 1118 -22.97 -5.81 -10.08
C TYR A 1118 -21.91 -6.93 -10.14
N GLN A 1119 -20.73 -6.73 -9.56
CA GLN A 1119 -19.83 -7.84 -9.25
C GLN A 1119 -20.24 -8.58 -7.95
N ASN A 1120 -20.00 -9.88 -7.91
CA ASN A 1120 -20.33 -10.75 -6.77
C ASN A 1120 -19.09 -11.03 -5.91
N ASN A 1121 -18.68 -10.02 -5.15
CA ASN A 1121 -17.55 -10.10 -4.25
C ASN A 1121 -17.96 -10.83 -2.96
N GLU A 1122 -17.90 -12.16 -3.02
CA GLU A 1122 -18.02 -13.04 -1.86
C GLU A 1122 -16.63 -13.29 -1.24
N TYR A 1123 -16.53 -13.19 0.08
CA TYR A 1123 -15.31 -13.47 0.85
C TYR A 1123 -15.57 -14.59 1.84
N ILE A 1124 -14.60 -15.48 2.01
CA ILE A 1124 -14.60 -16.47 3.08
C ILE A 1124 -14.05 -15.86 4.37
N TRP A 1125 -14.57 -16.29 5.52
CA TRP A 1125 -14.03 -15.98 6.84
C TRP A 1125 -13.80 -17.28 7.58
N ALA A 1126 -12.56 -17.56 7.93
CA ALA A 1126 -12.13 -18.74 8.67
C ALA A 1126 -11.66 -18.35 10.08
N LEU A 1127 -12.07 -19.11 11.09
CA LEU A 1127 -11.47 -19.08 12.42
C LEU A 1127 -10.61 -20.34 12.56
N SER A 1128 -9.32 -20.17 12.86
CA SER A 1128 -8.41 -21.26 13.18
C SER A 1128 -7.90 -21.15 14.62
N ASN A 1129 -7.85 -22.29 15.31
CA ASN A 1129 -7.25 -22.45 16.62
C ASN A 1129 -6.29 -23.67 16.63
N LYS A 1130 -5.65 -23.93 17.78
CA LYS A 1130 -4.81 -25.11 18.00
C LYS A 1130 -5.55 -26.16 18.84
N TYR A 1131 -6.58 -26.79 18.29
CA TYR A 1131 -7.45 -27.67 19.07
C TYR A 1131 -6.69 -28.84 19.74
N GLN A 1132 -5.66 -29.38 19.11
CA GLN A 1132 -4.83 -30.44 19.69
C GLN A 1132 -4.16 -30.00 21.02
N LYS A 1133 -3.64 -28.75 21.07
CA LYS A 1133 -3.09 -28.13 22.29
C LYS A 1133 -4.14 -27.82 23.35
N ILE A 1134 -5.40 -27.62 22.94
CA ILE A 1134 -6.53 -27.39 23.85
C ILE A 1134 -6.98 -28.70 24.47
N ALA A 1135 -7.05 -29.78 23.68
CA ALA A 1135 -7.37 -31.13 24.14
C ALA A 1135 -6.29 -31.71 25.08
N ASN A 1136 -5.00 -31.48 24.77
CA ASN A 1136 -3.87 -31.96 25.55
C ASN A 1136 -3.54 -31.07 26.78
N GLY A 1137 -4.09 -29.85 26.85
CA GLY A 1137 -3.96 -28.95 27.99
C GLY A 1137 -2.63 -28.19 28.09
N ASP A 1138 -1.78 -28.24 27.05
CA ASP A 1138 -0.41 -27.73 27.03
C ASP A 1138 -0.24 -26.44 26.20
N LEU A 1139 -1.34 -25.76 25.87
CA LEU A 1139 -1.37 -24.53 25.06
C LEU A 1139 -0.46 -23.42 25.61
N ASN A 1140 0.53 -23.00 24.83
CA ASN A 1140 1.50 -21.98 25.21
C ASN A 1140 0.97 -20.56 24.96
N PHE A 1141 0.56 -19.87 26.02
CA PHE A 1141 0.00 -18.51 25.94
C PHE A 1141 1.02 -17.39 25.64
N ASN A 1142 2.29 -17.71 25.41
CA ASN A 1142 3.30 -16.74 24.97
C ASN A 1142 3.36 -16.57 23.43
N GLU A 1143 2.81 -17.50 22.67
CA GLU A 1143 2.75 -17.49 21.20
C GLU A 1143 1.31 -17.26 20.68
N VAL A 1144 1.12 -17.16 19.35
CA VAL A 1144 -0.21 -16.98 18.74
C VAL A 1144 -0.92 -18.32 18.61
N ASN A 1145 -2.15 -18.38 19.13
CA ASN A 1145 -2.93 -19.61 19.26
C ASN A 1145 -4.28 -19.58 18.53
N PHE A 1146 -4.76 -18.38 18.19
CA PHE A 1146 -6.07 -18.18 17.57
C PHE A 1146 -5.97 -17.12 16.48
N ARG A 1147 -6.58 -17.37 15.31
CA ARG A 1147 -6.55 -16.46 14.15
C ARG A 1147 -7.90 -16.43 13.44
N ILE A 1148 -8.32 -15.25 13.00
CA ILE A 1148 -9.39 -15.08 12.01
C ILE A 1148 -8.73 -14.67 10.69
N LEU A 1149 -9.06 -15.37 9.60
CA LEU A 1149 -8.45 -15.21 8.28
C LEU A 1149 -9.53 -15.04 7.19
N THR A 1150 -9.18 -14.40 6.07
CA THR A 1150 -10.11 -14.15 4.95
C THR A 1150 -9.42 -14.24 3.58
N ALA A 1151 -10.21 -14.50 2.53
CA ALA A 1151 -9.80 -14.40 1.13
C ALA A 1151 -11.05 -14.27 0.22
N PRO A 1152 -10.94 -13.67 -0.98
CA PRO A 1152 -12.03 -13.69 -1.97
C PRO A 1152 -12.33 -15.10 -2.47
N VAL A 1153 -13.61 -15.47 -2.50
CA VAL A 1153 -14.08 -16.80 -2.92
C VAL A 1153 -13.69 -17.10 -4.37
N ASN A 1154 -13.79 -16.12 -5.27
CA ASN A 1154 -13.49 -16.28 -6.69
C ASN A 1154 -11.98 -16.55 -6.93
N GLN A 1155 -11.10 -15.88 -6.17
CA GLN A 1155 -9.65 -16.13 -6.23
C GLN A 1155 -9.31 -17.52 -5.68
N LEU A 1156 -9.92 -17.94 -4.57
CA LEU A 1156 -9.68 -19.28 -4.00
C LEU A 1156 -10.07 -20.43 -4.94
N ILE A 1157 -11.09 -20.27 -5.78
CA ILE A 1157 -11.54 -21.34 -6.70
C ILE A 1157 -11.03 -21.18 -8.14
N SER A 1158 -10.35 -20.08 -8.46
CA SER A 1158 -9.81 -19.81 -9.79
C SER A 1158 -8.86 -20.92 -10.24
N HIS A 1159 -9.13 -21.50 -11.41
CA HIS A 1159 -8.27 -22.46 -12.11
C HIS A 1159 -8.16 -23.80 -11.38
N THR A 1160 -9.16 -24.07 -10.54
CA THR A 1160 -9.33 -25.31 -9.78
C THR A 1160 -10.52 -26.12 -10.29
N ARG A 1161 -10.65 -27.35 -9.83
CA ARG A 1161 -11.82 -28.21 -9.97
C ARG A 1161 -13.03 -27.68 -9.18
N CYS A 1162 -12.83 -26.64 -8.36
CA CYS A 1162 -13.87 -25.91 -7.66
C CYS A 1162 -14.38 -24.67 -8.42
N GLU A 1163 -13.77 -24.31 -9.56
CA GLU A 1163 -14.24 -23.20 -10.41
C GLU A 1163 -15.64 -23.50 -10.97
N ASN A 1164 -16.43 -22.45 -11.19
CA ASN A 1164 -17.76 -22.58 -11.80
C ASN A 1164 -17.64 -22.75 -13.33
N PRO A 1165 -18.56 -23.45 -14.01
CA PRO A 1165 -18.61 -23.43 -15.47
C PRO A 1165 -18.88 -22.01 -15.98
N ASN A 1166 -18.00 -21.47 -16.85
CA ASN A 1166 -18.13 -20.11 -17.36
C ASN A 1166 -19.35 -19.95 -18.27
N THR A 1167 -20.33 -19.17 -17.82
CA THR A 1167 -21.38 -18.63 -18.68
C THR A 1167 -20.83 -17.46 -19.48
N ASN A 1168 -20.26 -17.73 -20.64
CA ASN A 1168 -19.81 -16.72 -21.59
C ASN A 1168 -21.00 -15.92 -22.14
N PHE A 1169 -21.42 -14.90 -21.39
CA PHE A 1169 -22.37 -13.87 -21.80
C PHE A 1169 -21.72 -12.49 -21.60
N PHE A 1170 -20.84 -12.14 -22.54
CA PHE A 1170 -20.91 -10.92 -23.36
C PHE A 1170 -19.68 -10.87 -24.28
N SER A 1171 -19.83 -11.44 -25.47
CA SER A 1171 -19.13 -10.93 -26.65
C SER A 1171 -19.94 -9.76 -27.23
N ILE A 1172 -19.30 -8.97 -28.10
CA ILE A 1172 -19.84 -7.74 -28.72
C ILE A 1172 -19.88 -6.59 -27.69
N HIS A 1173 -19.30 -5.41 -27.94
CA HIS A 1173 -18.75 -4.86 -29.20
C HIS A 1173 -17.30 -4.40 -29.10
#